data_AF-A0A5D2SX83-F1
#
_entry.id   AF-A0A5D2SX83-F1
#
_cell.length_a   1.000
_cell.length_b   1.000
_cell.length_c   1.000
_cell.angle_alpha   90.00
_cell.angle_beta   90.00
_cell.angle_gamma   90.00
#
_symmetry.space_group_name_H-M   'P 1'
#
loop_
_entity.id
_entity.type
_entity.pdbx_description
1 polymer ?
#
loop_
_entity_poly.entity_id
_entity_poly.type
_entity_poly.pdbx_seq_one_letter_code
_entity_poly.pdbx_strand_id
1 'polypeptide(L)'
;QRPACGTPSFFSILVQQGNLADDLFNVSASNKSLVSNLSFRNITSFPLIKDFLVPINSASFRIYFIPAFRTSFAFVNAIEVFRVPNLKDNRIHVTSTGNKGPFKGLTFQVLRTVMRVNVGGQSISDQSAVASVWLADDDYIFIGNSSKRCTYLQNGKVNYVDEEIPNENFTLASENLVPKAVYMSCRKIILNDGQASNSTNITWHFKVSKNARHLVRARFSDIIAPGVNTVYFSLFIYSKYKQEISPNEDSGFTAIPFYYDFVVDSGDSDFIGISVVLGEELATDIYAYLSGLEIMEFIKEPGLELEIRQPKEKRAIFIITGSVVGFLVICGLLVFSLLCKTSYGVRTLRFLRMSSYLGTGTRSVNPPQLKMSFAEIVVATKNFEAKLLIGKRGFGKVYRGTLRNGLKVAMKRSESKHGQGLPEFQTEVMVLSRIRHRHLVALIGFCNEGPEMILVYEFMEKGNLRDRLYKLHQNLEKSSILSSLTWNQRLEICVGTAEGLHYLHTSSDGGIIHRDVKSTNILLDKGYVAKVADFGLSKSGLLDPAERSIGVKGSFGYLDPEYFKCLQFTEKSDVYSFGVVLLEVHCARPAILTSQRMEEINLAEWGLSWLKEGELEKIIDPSVAGQININSLRKFSEMVEKCLKPTGANRPTMHDVYWDLKYTLQLQQTAVCREPHEDSAIDPSLDSSSPTFQHLLSNSFPMEKDYVPMEKDDGSATTSSGVF
;
A
#
# COMPACT_ATOMS: atom_id res chain seq x y z
N GLN A 1 1.53 -19.89 -8.16
CA GLN A 1 1.10 -18.78 -9.04
C GLN A 1 0.28 -17.84 -8.19
N ARG A 2 0.82 -16.65 -7.87
CA ARG A 2 0.30 -15.79 -6.81
C ARG A 2 -0.96 -15.01 -7.27
N PRO A 3 -1.91 -14.77 -6.35
CA PRO A 3 -3.16 -14.09 -6.60
C PRO A 3 -2.99 -12.57 -6.67
N ALA A 4 -3.87 -11.92 -7.43
CA ALA A 4 -3.87 -10.48 -7.68
C ALA A 4 -4.85 -9.80 -6.69
N CYS A 5 -4.33 -9.03 -5.74
CA CYS A 5 -5.10 -8.03 -5.01
C CYS A 5 -5.15 -6.75 -5.83
N GLY A 6 -6.33 -6.40 -6.35
CA GLY A 6 -6.62 -5.06 -6.82
C GLY A 6 -7.04 -4.21 -5.62
N THR A 7 -6.19 -3.28 -5.23
CA THR A 7 -6.63 -2.15 -4.40
C THR A 7 -7.47 -1.18 -5.23
N PRO A 8 -8.32 -0.40 -4.57
CA PRO A 8 -9.45 0.30 -5.17
C PRO A 8 -9.07 1.74 -5.44
N SER A 9 -9.34 2.20 -6.64
CA SER A 9 -9.30 3.60 -6.99
C SER A 9 -10.50 4.33 -6.38
N PHE A 10 -10.29 5.16 -5.35
CA PHE A 10 -11.24 6.22 -4.98
C PHE A 10 -11.19 7.35 -6.00
N PHE A 11 -12.28 7.50 -6.76
CA PHE A 11 -12.55 8.67 -7.58
C PHE A 11 -13.46 9.60 -6.76
N SER A 12 -13.06 10.85 -6.53
CA SER A 12 -14.03 11.88 -6.16
C SER A 12 -14.82 12.23 -7.44
N ILE A 13 -16.02 11.67 -7.55
CA ILE A 13 -16.99 12.14 -8.55
C ILE A 13 -17.79 13.22 -7.85
N LEU A 14 -17.66 14.46 -8.33
CA LEU A 14 -18.63 15.51 -8.06
C LEU A 14 -19.93 15.10 -8.75
N VAL A 15 -20.78 14.35 -8.04
CA VAL A 15 -22.14 14.05 -8.51
C VAL A 15 -22.95 15.32 -8.27
N GLN A 16 -23.05 16.16 -9.30
CA GLN A 16 -24.16 17.10 -9.37
C GLN A 16 -25.44 16.26 -9.57
N GLN A 17 -26.27 16.24 -8.52
CA GLN A 17 -27.64 15.70 -8.47
C GLN A 17 -27.79 14.17 -8.38
N GLY A 18 -27.80 13.63 -7.14
CA GLY A 18 -28.32 12.28 -6.83
C GLY A 18 -27.82 11.73 -5.50
N ASN A 19 -28.70 11.11 -4.70
CA ASN A 19 -28.32 10.37 -3.50
C ASN A 19 -27.80 8.96 -3.88
N LEU A 20 -26.50 8.73 -3.71
CA LEU A 20 -25.82 7.46 -4.06
C LEU A 20 -26.41 6.23 -3.36
N ALA A 21 -27.15 6.41 -2.25
CA ALA A 21 -27.78 5.31 -1.53
C ALA A 21 -28.95 4.67 -2.32
N ASP A 22 -29.57 5.43 -3.21
CA ASP A 22 -30.72 5.01 -4.02
C ASP A 22 -30.31 4.38 -5.36
N ASP A 23 -29.01 4.41 -5.69
CA ASP A 23 -28.49 3.82 -6.92
C ASP A 23 -28.45 2.29 -6.88
N LEU A 24 -28.82 1.69 -8.01
CA LEU A 24 -28.85 0.25 -8.21
C LEU A 24 -27.80 -0.16 -9.23
N PHE A 25 -27.03 -1.20 -8.90
CA PHE A 25 -26.09 -1.80 -9.84
C PHE A 25 -26.00 -3.31 -9.69
N ASN A 26 -25.59 -3.94 -10.79
CA ASN A 26 -25.37 -5.37 -10.91
C ASN A 26 -23.87 -5.63 -11.05
N VAL A 27 -23.43 -6.79 -10.58
CA VAL A 27 -22.05 -7.27 -10.76
C VAL A 27 -22.11 -8.62 -11.41
N SER A 28 -21.37 -8.82 -12.49
CA SER A 28 -21.24 -10.12 -13.17
C SER A 28 -19.78 -10.49 -13.39
N ALA A 29 -19.48 -11.79 -13.36
CA ALA A 29 -18.15 -12.32 -13.67
C ALA A 29 -18.28 -13.64 -14.43
N SER A 30 -17.41 -13.87 -15.42
CA SER A 30 -17.47 -15.09 -16.26
C SER A 30 -18.87 -15.35 -16.87
N ASN A 31 -19.57 -14.30 -17.30
CA ASN A 31 -20.96 -14.32 -17.81
C ASN A 31 -22.02 -14.78 -16.79
N LYS A 32 -21.69 -14.87 -15.50
CA LYS A 32 -22.63 -15.18 -14.43
C LYS A 32 -22.89 -13.96 -13.56
N SER A 33 -24.14 -13.72 -13.19
CA SER A 33 -24.52 -12.65 -12.26
C SER A 33 -24.07 -13.00 -10.85
N LEU A 34 -23.25 -12.15 -10.23
CA LEU A 34 -22.79 -12.29 -8.84
C LEU A 34 -23.71 -11.55 -7.86
N VAL A 35 -24.14 -10.34 -8.26
CA VAL A 35 -25.02 -9.48 -7.46
C VAL A 35 -26.00 -8.79 -8.40
N SER A 36 -27.28 -8.77 -8.00
CA SER A 36 -28.35 -8.10 -8.74
C SER A 36 -29.05 -7.07 -7.86
N ASN A 37 -29.31 -5.88 -8.41
CA ASN A 37 -30.04 -4.78 -7.79
C ASN A 37 -29.50 -4.40 -6.39
N LEU A 38 -28.17 -4.25 -6.26
CA LEU A 38 -27.59 -3.83 -4.99
C LEU A 38 -27.89 -2.35 -4.73
N SER A 39 -28.50 -2.05 -3.58
CA SER A 39 -28.72 -0.70 -3.06
C SER A 39 -28.07 -0.55 -1.68
N PHE A 40 -27.63 0.67 -1.35
CA PHE A 40 -26.97 0.98 -0.08
C PHE A 40 -27.89 1.62 0.96
N ARG A 41 -29.18 1.83 0.65
CA ARG A 41 -30.13 2.61 1.48
C ARG A 41 -30.30 2.11 2.92
N ASN A 42 -30.14 0.81 3.16
CA ASN A 42 -30.41 0.16 4.46
C ASN A 42 -29.20 -0.59 5.04
N ILE A 43 -27.97 -0.24 4.62
CA ILE A 43 -26.76 -0.91 5.09
C ILE A 43 -26.26 -0.20 6.35
N THR A 44 -26.24 -0.92 7.47
CA THR A 44 -25.79 -0.41 8.78
C THR A 44 -24.33 -0.74 9.07
N SER A 45 -23.70 -1.61 8.29
CA SER A 45 -22.31 -2.04 8.45
C SER A 45 -21.43 -1.59 7.28
N PHE A 46 -20.40 -0.80 7.60
CA PHE A 46 -19.38 -0.35 6.65
C PHE A 46 -17.99 -0.83 7.10
N PRO A 47 -17.16 -1.37 6.18
CA PRO A 47 -17.41 -1.57 4.75
C PRO A 47 -18.27 -2.81 4.44
N LEU A 48 -19.06 -2.76 3.36
CA LEU A 48 -19.78 -3.93 2.84
C LEU A 48 -18.82 -4.84 2.07
N ILE A 49 -18.55 -6.03 2.60
CA ILE A 49 -17.70 -7.04 1.94
C ILE A 49 -18.59 -8.18 1.42
N LYS A 50 -18.35 -8.59 0.17
CA LYS A 50 -19.04 -9.72 -0.48
C LYS A 50 -18.02 -10.64 -1.12
N ASP A 51 -17.94 -11.86 -0.60
CA ASP A 51 -16.98 -12.88 -1.05
C ASP A 51 -17.66 -13.90 -1.96
N PHE A 52 -16.98 -14.25 -3.06
CA PHE A 52 -17.48 -15.18 -4.05
C PHE A 52 -16.42 -16.20 -4.46
N LEU A 53 -16.82 -17.46 -4.62
CA LEU A 53 -16.05 -18.47 -5.35
C LEU A 53 -16.61 -18.57 -6.76
N VAL A 54 -15.79 -18.21 -7.75
CA VAL A 54 -16.18 -18.16 -9.16
C VAL A 54 -15.29 -19.13 -9.94
N PRO A 55 -15.86 -20.07 -10.71
CA PRO A 55 -15.08 -20.95 -11.58
C PRO A 55 -14.53 -20.16 -12.78
N ILE A 56 -13.25 -20.38 -13.09
CA ILE A 56 -12.54 -19.68 -14.16
C ILE A 56 -12.20 -20.68 -15.27
N ASN A 57 -13.03 -20.70 -16.31
CA ASN A 57 -12.89 -21.62 -17.46
C ASN A 57 -12.29 -20.95 -18.70
N SER A 58 -11.71 -19.76 -18.57
CA SER A 58 -11.15 -19.01 -19.71
C SER A 58 -9.82 -18.35 -19.37
N ALA A 59 -9.03 -18.04 -20.40
CA ALA A 59 -7.73 -17.38 -20.26
C ALA A 59 -7.83 -15.93 -19.75
N SER A 60 -9.02 -15.32 -19.82
CA SER A 60 -9.26 -13.95 -19.35
C SER A 60 -10.45 -13.90 -18.39
N PHE A 61 -10.20 -13.63 -17.13
CA PHE A 61 -11.24 -13.38 -16.14
C PHE A 61 -11.66 -11.91 -16.18
N ARG A 62 -12.96 -11.63 -16.39
CA ARG A 62 -13.52 -10.27 -16.45
C ARG A 62 -14.68 -10.15 -15.46
N ILE A 63 -14.72 -9.01 -14.78
CA ILE A 63 -15.80 -8.61 -13.89
C ILE A 63 -16.42 -7.35 -14.50
N TYR A 64 -17.75 -7.33 -14.61
CA TYR A 64 -18.50 -6.19 -15.11
C TYR A 64 -19.35 -5.60 -13.98
N PHE A 65 -19.25 -4.30 -13.80
CA PHE A 65 -20.14 -3.50 -12.96
C PHE A 65 -21.13 -2.81 -13.91
N ILE A 66 -22.40 -3.16 -13.78
CA ILE A 66 -23.46 -2.78 -14.71
C ILE A 66 -24.47 -1.94 -13.92
N PRO A 67 -24.44 -0.60 -14.04
CA PRO A 67 -25.44 0.24 -13.40
C PRO A 67 -26.83 -0.04 -13.99
N ALA A 68 -27.87 -0.05 -13.16
CA ALA A 68 -29.23 -0.34 -13.60
C ALA A 68 -29.81 0.79 -14.46
N PHE A 69 -29.40 2.03 -14.20
CA PHE A 69 -29.79 3.23 -14.94
C PHE A 69 -28.56 4.02 -15.38
N ARG A 70 -28.70 4.85 -16.43
CA ARG A 70 -27.59 5.69 -16.94
C ARG A 70 -27.07 6.72 -15.93
N THR A 71 -27.90 7.08 -14.96
CA THR A 71 -27.57 8.03 -13.89
C THR A 71 -27.05 7.34 -12.63
N SER A 72 -27.05 6.00 -12.58
CA SER A 72 -26.62 5.28 -11.39
C SER A 72 -25.12 5.11 -11.34
N PHE A 73 -24.54 5.42 -10.20
CA PHE A 73 -23.12 5.25 -9.92
C PHE A 73 -22.91 4.22 -8.82
N ALA A 74 -21.85 3.44 -8.95
CA ALA A 74 -21.41 2.51 -7.92
C ALA A 74 -19.93 2.69 -7.69
N PHE A 75 -19.54 2.78 -6.43
CA PHE A 75 -18.15 2.89 -6.03
C PHE A 75 -17.65 1.54 -5.50
N VAL A 76 -16.54 1.05 -6.06
CA VAL A 76 -15.95 -0.25 -5.66
C VAL A 76 -14.66 0.00 -4.91
N ASN A 77 -14.70 -0.28 -3.60
CA ASN A 77 -13.57 -0.05 -2.69
C ASN A 77 -12.63 -1.25 -2.50
N ALA A 78 -12.64 -2.29 -3.33
CA ALA A 78 -11.51 -3.23 -3.50
C ALA A 78 -12.01 -4.39 -4.33
N ILE A 79 -11.10 -5.03 -5.05
CA ILE A 79 -11.38 -6.33 -5.64
C ILE A 79 -10.15 -7.19 -5.43
N GLU A 80 -10.28 -8.19 -4.56
CA GLU A 80 -9.23 -9.15 -4.33
C GLU A 80 -9.58 -10.49 -5.01
N VAL A 81 -8.64 -11.03 -5.79
CA VAL A 81 -8.88 -12.27 -6.54
C VAL A 81 -7.81 -13.28 -6.17
N PHE A 82 -8.22 -14.30 -5.41
CA PHE A 82 -7.37 -15.39 -4.98
C PHE A 82 -7.71 -16.72 -5.66
N ARG A 83 -6.68 -17.50 -5.98
CA ARG A 83 -6.87 -18.89 -6.39
C ARG A 83 -7.03 -19.75 -5.16
N VAL A 84 -8.08 -20.54 -5.13
CA VAL A 84 -8.35 -21.54 -4.10
C VAL A 84 -8.24 -22.95 -4.72
N PRO A 85 -8.02 -24.01 -3.92
CA PRO A 85 -8.06 -25.37 -4.40
C PRO A 85 -9.36 -25.66 -5.15
N ASN A 86 -9.26 -26.43 -6.23
CA ASN A 86 -10.43 -26.78 -7.02
C ASN A 86 -11.46 -27.50 -6.14
N LEU A 87 -12.71 -27.08 -6.23
CA LEU A 87 -13.80 -27.82 -5.63
C LEU A 87 -13.84 -29.21 -6.28
N LYS A 88 -13.81 -30.28 -5.49
CA LYS A 88 -13.99 -31.62 -6.02
C LYS A 88 -15.47 -31.84 -6.30
N ASP A 89 -15.77 -32.46 -7.43
CA ASP A 89 -17.15 -32.81 -7.76
C ASP A 89 -17.59 -34.07 -7.00
N ASN A 90 -18.84 -34.53 -7.20
CA ASN A 90 -19.38 -35.74 -6.58
C ASN A 90 -19.46 -35.66 -5.04
N ARG A 91 -19.67 -34.45 -4.50
CA ARG A 91 -19.84 -34.23 -3.05
C ARG A 91 -21.20 -34.71 -2.57
N ILE A 92 -21.31 -35.00 -1.28
CA ILE A 92 -22.56 -35.47 -0.70
C ILE A 92 -23.58 -34.33 -0.69
N HIS A 93 -24.69 -34.53 -1.40
CA HIS A 93 -25.88 -33.71 -1.37
C HIS A 93 -26.82 -34.21 -0.28
N VAL A 94 -27.27 -33.30 0.59
CA VAL A 94 -28.18 -33.55 1.69
C VAL A 94 -29.39 -32.64 1.54
N THR A 95 -30.59 -33.21 1.47
CA THR A 95 -31.82 -32.43 1.49
C THR A 95 -32.22 -32.09 2.93
N SER A 96 -33.08 -31.08 3.12
CA SER A 96 -33.67 -30.77 4.44
C SER A 96 -34.49 -31.93 5.03
N THR A 97 -34.93 -32.88 4.20
CA THR A 97 -35.59 -34.12 4.61
C THR A 97 -34.62 -35.24 5.01
N GLY A 98 -33.31 -35.05 4.85
CA GLY A 98 -32.27 -36.03 5.22
C GLY A 98 -31.88 -37.00 4.11
N ASN A 99 -32.42 -36.85 2.90
CA ASN A 99 -32.03 -37.70 1.78
C ASN A 99 -30.60 -37.36 1.35
N LYS A 100 -29.81 -38.39 1.03
CA LYS A 100 -28.44 -38.24 0.54
C LYS A 100 -28.31 -38.65 -0.93
N GLY A 101 -27.44 -37.99 -1.68
CA GLY A 101 -27.07 -38.38 -3.03
C GLY A 101 -25.77 -37.69 -3.48
N PRO A 102 -25.17 -38.10 -4.61
CA PRO A 102 -24.03 -37.38 -5.17
C PRO A 102 -24.47 -36.08 -5.85
N PHE A 103 -23.83 -34.97 -5.52
CA PHE A 103 -23.95 -33.72 -6.26
C PHE A 103 -22.90 -33.67 -7.36
N LYS A 104 -23.35 -33.46 -8.60
CA LYS A 104 -22.48 -33.25 -9.77
C LYS A 104 -22.55 -31.81 -10.26
N GLY A 105 -21.44 -31.34 -10.83
CA GLY A 105 -21.30 -29.99 -11.37
C GLY A 105 -20.91 -28.92 -10.36
N LEU A 106 -20.41 -29.27 -9.16
CA LEU A 106 -19.99 -28.28 -8.15
C LEU A 106 -18.90 -27.33 -8.70
N THR A 107 -18.02 -27.86 -9.53
CA THR A 107 -16.90 -27.15 -10.20
C THR A 107 -17.35 -26.02 -11.13
N PHE A 108 -18.62 -25.96 -11.53
CA PHE A 108 -19.16 -24.96 -12.46
C PHE A 108 -20.08 -23.93 -11.78
N GLN A 109 -20.28 -24.06 -10.46
CA GLN A 109 -21.20 -23.22 -9.71
C GLN A 109 -20.50 -22.00 -9.12
N VAL A 110 -21.24 -20.90 -9.08
CA VAL A 110 -20.81 -19.70 -8.35
C VAL A 110 -21.39 -19.76 -6.95
N LEU A 111 -20.52 -19.59 -5.98
CA LEU A 111 -20.90 -19.62 -4.57
C LEU A 111 -20.62 -18.26 -3.94
N ARG A 112 -21.52 -17.79 -3.08
CA ARG A 112 -21.33 -16.59 -2.26
C ARG A 112 -21.11 -17.02 -0.82
N THR A 113 -20.07 -16.55 -0.17
CA THR A 113 -19.89 -16.84 1.26
C THR A 113 -21.00 -16.15 2.07
N VAL A 114 -21.69 -16.93 2.90
CA VAL A 114 -22.69 -16.43 3.86
C VAL A 114 -22.01 -16.12 5.18
N MET A 115 -21.22 -17.07 5.70
CA MET A 115 -20.50 -16.90 6.96
C MET A 115 -19.33 -17.86 7.11
N ARG A 116 -18.42 -17.52 8.03
CA ARG A 116 -17.28 -18.33 8.48
C ARG A 116 -17.23 -18.26 10.00
N VAL A 117 -17.09 -19.41 10.65
CA VAL A 117 -17.22 -19.56 12.10
C VAL A 117 -16.01 -20.29 12.66
N ASN A 118 -15.30 -19.64 13.58
CA ASN A 118 -14.19 -20.19 14.33
C ASN A 118 -14.73 -20.87 15.59
N VAL A 119 -14.74 -22.21 15.60
CA VAL A 119 -15.46 -22.97 16.61
C VAL A 119 -14.61 -23.14 17.87
N GLY A 120 -15.12 -22.67 19.00
CA GLY A 120 -14.41 -22.70 20.28
C GLY A 120 -13.29 -21.67 20.42
N GLY A 121 -13.04 -20.84 19.39
CA GLY A 121 -12.10 -19.74 19.42
C GLY A 121 -12.79 -18.37 19.41
N GLN A 122 -12.01 -17.29 19.51
CA GLN A 122 -12.52 -15.92 19.37
C GLN A 122 -12.69 -15.54 17.90
N SER A 123 -13.41 -14.45 17.63
CA SER A 123 -13.49 -13.87 16.29
C SER A 123 -12.09 -13.49 15.79
N ILE A 124 -11.76 -13.88 14.56
CA ILE A 124 -10.46 -13.66 13.93
C ILE A 124 -10.63 -12.67 12.78
N SER A 125 -9.75 -11.69 12.73
CA SER A 125 -9.54 -10.83 11.56
C SER A 125 -8.06 -10.87 11.19
N ASP A 126 -7.70 -11.78 10.28
CA ASP A 126 -6.32 -12.01 9.83
C ASP A 126 -6.20 -11.66 8.35
N GLN A 127 -5.58 -10.52 8.06
CA GLN A 127 -5.39 -10.01 6.69
C GLN A 127 -4.38 -10.83 5.87
N SER A 128 -3.64 -11.75 6.49
CA SER A 128 -2.69 -12.63 5.79
C SER A 128 -3.35 -13.86 5.18
N ALA A 129 -4.56 -14.22 5.60
CA ALA A 129 -5.31 -15.36 5.09
C ALA A 129 -6.34 -14.93 4.03
N VAL A 130 -6.55 -15.79 3.02
CA VAL A 130 -7.58 -15.57 1.97
C VAL A 130 -8.98 -15.42 2.58
N ALA A 131 -9.31 -16.24 3.58
CA ALA A 131 -10.53 -16.12 4.37
C ALA A 131 -10.24 -15.32 5.65
N SER A 132 -10.23 -13.99 5.54
CA SER A 132 -9.69 -13.10 6.57
C SER A 132 -10.57 -12.94 7.82
N VAL A 133 -11.89 -13.02 7.69
CA VAL A 133 -12.84 -12.80 8.78
C VAL A 133 -13.55 -14.11 9.18
N TRP A 134 -13.46 -14.45 10.47
CA TRP A 134 -14.14 -15.59 11.10
C TRP A 134 -14.81 -15.15 12.38
N LEU A 135 -16.08 -15.51 12.56
CA LEU A 135 -16.90 -15.16 13.72
C LEU A 135 -16.76 -16.21 14.82
N ALA A 136 -16.83 -15.81 16.09
CA ALA A 136 -16.95 -16.77 17.19
C ALA A 136 -18.23 -17.60 17.08
N ASP A 137 -18.22 -18.84 17.58
CA ASP A 137 -19.35 -19.75 17.43
C ASP A 137 -20.47 -19.56 18.44
N ASP A 138 -20.24 -18.79 19.50
CA ASP A 138 -21.14 -18.68 20.66
C ASP A 138 -22.56 -18.25 20.30
N ASP A 139 -22.72 -17.33 19.35
CA ASP A 139 -24.02 -16.81 18.91
C ASP A 139 -24.84 -17.83 18.08
N TYR A 140 -24.21 -18.93 17.66
CA TYR A 140 -24.83 -19.95 16.81
C TYR A 140 -25.16 -21.25 17.54
N ILE A 141 -24.74 -21.40 18.80
CA ILE A 141 -24.98 -22.62 19.57
C ILE A 141 -26.46 -22.70 19.95
N PHE A 142 -27.13 -23.73 19.46
CA PHE A 142 -28.52 -24.05 19.81
C PHE A 142 -28.59 -25.03 20.98
N ILE A 143 -27.73 -26.05 20.98
CA ILE A 143 -27.57 -27.02 22.07
C ILE A 143 -26.08 -27.12 22.39
N GLY A 144 -25.68 -26.74 23.61
CA GLY A 144 -24.26 -26.70 23.98
C GLY A 144 -23.94 -26.86 25.47
N ASN A 145 -24.92 -27.31 26.29
CA ASN A 145 -24.79 -27.43 27.74
C ASN A 145 -23.62 -28.32 28.20
N SER A 146 -23.19 -29.25 27.35
CA SER A 146 -22.07 -30.18 27.59
C SER A 146 -20.83 -29.86 26.76
N SER A 147 -20.63 -28.59 26.36
CA SER A 147 -19.52 -28.19 25.48
C SER A 147 -18.40 -27.45 26.21
N LYS A 148 -17.14 -27.68 25.79
CA LYS A 148 -15.94 -26.98 26.29
C LYS A 148 -15.13 -26.41 25.13
N ARG A 149 -14.71 -25.16 25.26
CA ARG A 149 -13.71 -24.57 24.36
C ARG A 149 -12.34 -25.17 24.64
N CYS A 150 -11.63 -25.55 23.58
CA CYS A 150 -10.26 -26.01 23.62
C CYS A 150 -9.42 -25.09 22.75
N THR A 151 -8.33 -24.59 23.33
CA THR A 151 -7.34 -23.79 22.63
C THR A 151 -5.97 -24.41 22.89
N TYR A 152 -5.19 -24.53 21.83
CA TYR A 152 -3.84 -25.05 21.94
C TYR A 152 -2.91 -23.92 22.43
N LEU A 153 -2.65 -23.86 23.74
CA LEU A 153 -1.78 -22.86 24.37
C LEU A 153 -0.35 -23.40 24.48
N GLN A 154 0.61 -22.66 23.90
CA GLN A 154 2.07 -22.85 23.88
C GLN A 154 2.63 -23.76 22.76
N ASN A 155 3.39 -23.16 21.83
CA ASN A 155 4.25 -23.80 20.82
C ASN A 155 3.65 -24.86 19.87
N GLY A 156 2.33 -24.99 19.78
CA GLY A 156 1.68 -25.92 18.87
C GLY A 156 1.93 -25.63 17.40
N LYS A 157 2.59 -26.56 16.73
CA LYS A 157 2.73 -26.53 15.28
C LYS A 157 1.60 -27.35 14.65
N VAL A 158 0.78 -26.69 13.85
CA VAL A 158 -0.19 -27.36 12.97
C VAL A 158 0.59 -28.07 11.86
N ASN A 159 0.31 -29.35 11.66
CA ASN A 159 1.04 -30.20 10.72
C ASN A 159 0.35 -30.18 9.35
N TYR A 160 0.70 -29.19 8.53
CA TYR A 160 0.30 -29.19 7.12
C TYR A 160 1.09 -30.26 6.38
N VAL A 161 0.37 -31.12 5.64
CA VAL A 161 0.96 -32.17 4.82
C VAL A 161 0.95 -31.68 3.37
N ASP A 162 2.12 -31.65 2.73
CA ASP A 162 2.30 -31.14 1.36
C ASP A 162 1.88 -32.15 0.27
N GLU A 163 1.71 -33.42 0.63
CA GLU A 163 1.26 -34.46 -0.30
C GLU A 163 -0.27 -34.49 -0.38
N GLU A 164 -0.83 -34.35 -1.59
CA GLU A 164 -2.23 -34.63 -1.86
C GLU A 164 -2.49 -36.13 -1.67
N ILE A 165 -2.73 -36.56 -0.42
CA ILE A 165 -3.27 -37.90 -0.17
C ILE A 165 -4.65 -37.94 -0.83
N PRO A 166 -4.87 -38.75 -1.89
CA PRO A 166 -6.15 -38.80 -2.56
C PRO A 166 -7.12 -39.57 -1.66
N ASN A 167 -7.81 -38.88 -0.76
CA ASN A 167 -8.99 -39.40 -0.09
C ASN A 167 -10.25 -38.87 -0.80
N GLU A 168 -11.20 -39.75 -1.09
CA GLU A 168 -12.47 -39.41 -1.75
C GLU A 168 -13.41 -38.64 -0.80
N ASN A 169 -13.30 -38.84 0.51
CA ASN A 169 -14.28 -38.39 1.49
C ASN A 169 -13.94 -37.01 2.10
N PHE A 170 -12.68 -36.78 2.45
CA PHE A 170 -12.23 -35.50 3.02
C PHE A 170 -11.09 -34.88 2.20
N THR A 171 -10.71 -33.65 2.55
CA THR A 171 -9.60 -32.95 1.89
C THR A 171 -8.70 -32.32 2.94
N LEU A 172 -7.39 -32.54 2.80
CA LEU A 172 -6.38 -31.91 3.64
C LEU A 172 -6.38 -30.40 3.41
N ALA A 173 -6.24 -29.62 4.47
CA ALA A 173 -6.17 -28.17 4.33
C ALA A 173 -4.74 -27.74 4.00
N SER A 174 -4.59 -26.76 3.10
CA SER A 174 -3.30 -26.17 2.75
C SER A 174 -2.96 -24.97 3.64
N GLU A 175 -1.67 -24.70 3.81
CA GLU A 175 -1.21 -23.50 4.49
C GLU A 175 -1.63 -22.23 3.72
N ASN A 176 -2.01 -21.16 4.44
CA ASN A 176 -2.33 -19.80 3.94
C ASN A 176 -3.74 -19.53 3.34
N LEU A 177 -4.68 -20.48 3.34
CA LEU A 177 -6.07 -20.18 2.92
C LEU A 177 -6.95 -19.68 4.08
N VAL A 178 -6.76 -20.29 5.24
CA VAL A 178 -7.55 -20.09 6.45
C VAL A 178 -6.58 -19.74 7.58
N PRO A 179 -6.91 -18.78 8.48
CA PRO A 179 -6.06 -18.43 9.60
C PRO A 179 -5.71 -19.65 10.44
N LYS A 180 -4.43 -19.79 10.83
CA LYS A 180 -3.95 -20.93 11.64
C LYS A 180 -4.74 -21.09 12.94
N ALA A 181 -5.19 -19.97 13.50
CA ALA A 181 -6.01 -19.93 14.71
C ALA A 181 -7.30 -20.76 14.61
N VAL A 182 -7.90 -20.92 13.41
CA VAL A 182 -9.11 -21.76 13.21
C VAL A 182 -8.82 -23.24 13.47
N TYR A 183 -7.60 -23.71 13.17
CA TYR A 183 -7.20 -25.10 13.41
C TYR A 183 -6.50 -25.29 14.77
N MET A 184 -6.31 -24.21 15.54
CA MET A 184 -5.74 -24.21 16.89
C MET A 184 -6.81 -24.03 17.99
N SER A 185 -8.08 -23.89 17.59
CA SER A 185 -9.22 -23.95 18.47
C SER A 185 -10.23 -24.98 18.01
N CYS A 186 -10.94 -25.56 18.97
CA CYS A 186 -12.12 -26.36 18.71
C CYS A 186 -13.07 -26.30 19.90
N ARG A 187 -14.33 -26.68 19.68
CA ARG A 187 -15.28 -26.95 20.75
C ARG A 187 -15.50 -28.45 20.84
N LYS A 188 -15.33 -29.02 22.03
CA LYS A 188 -15.49 -30.45 22.29
C LYS A 188 -16.61 -30.74 23.28
N ILE A 189 -17.05 -31.98 23.31
CA ILE A 189 -18.01 -32.50 24.30
C ILE A 189 -17.30 -32.84 25.62
N ILE A 190 -17.95 -32.56 26.75
CA ILE A 190 -17.56 -32.99 28.09
C ILE A 190 -18.37 -34.23 28.48
N LEU A 191 -17.70 -35.29 28.92
CA LEU A 191 -18.31 -36.40 29.65
C LEU A 191 -18.10 -36.15 31.15
N ASN A 192 -19.18 -36.01 31.91
CA ASN A 192 -19.10 -35.97 33.37
C ASN A 192 -19.14 -37.42 33.88
N ASP A 193 -18.17 -37.79 34.72
CA ASP A 193 -18.11 -39.09 35.38
C ASP A 193 -19.42 -39.32 36.17
N GLY A 194 -20.19 -40.35 35.80
CA GLY A 194 -21.30 -40.86 36.63
C GLY A 194 -22.74 -40.51 36.25
N GLN A 195 -23.04 -39.89 35.10
CA GLN A 195 -24.42 -39.83 34.58
C GLN A 195 -24.57 -40.59 33.26
N ALA A 196 -25.16 -41.78 33.34
CA ALA A 196 -25.72 -42.46 32.20
C ALA A 196 -26.99 -41.73 31.72
N SER A 197 -27.19 -41.68 30.40
CA SER A 197 -28.39 -41.20 29.70
C SER A 197 -28.50 -39.70 29.46
N ASN A 198 -27.87 -39.23 28.38
CA ASN A 198 -28.56 -38.77 27.16
C ASN A 198 -27.48 -38.34 26.17
N SER A 199 -27.62 -38.70 24.90
CA SER A 199 -26.67 -38.39 23.82
C SER A 199 -26.16 -36.94 23.93
N THR A 200 -24.93 -36.76 24.40
CA THR A 200 -24.34 -35.43 24.46
C THR A 200 -23.99 -35.04 23.04
N ASN A 201 -24.66 -34.00 22.56
CA ASN A 201 -24.41 -33.41 21.26
C ASN A 201 -24.15 -31.91 21.42
N ILE A 202 -23.41 -31.35 20.48
CA ILE A 202 -23.32 -29.91 20.30
C ILE A 202 -24.00 -29.63 18.98
N THR A 203 -24.99 -28.75 18.98
CA THR A 203 -25.74 -28.38 17.79
C THR A 203 -25.63 -26.87 17.57
N TRP A 204 -25.23 -26.50 16.37
CA TRP A 204 -25.20 -25.12 15.90
C TRP A 204 -26.29 -24.88 14.86
N HIS A 205 -26.99 -23.75 14.96
CA HIS A 205 -27.97 -23.28 13.98
C HIS A 205 -27.46 -22.02 13.29
N PHE A 206 -27.27 -22.12 11.98
CA PHE A 206 -26.79 -21.02 11.17
C PHE A 206 -27.92 -20.49 10.30
N LYS A 207 -28.29 -19.22 10.49
CA LYS A 207 -29.34 -18.59 9.70
C LYS A 207 -28.93 -18.48 8.23
N VAL A 208 -29.78 -18.98 7.33
CA VAL A 208 -29.55 -19.00 5.88
C VAL A 208 -30.83 -18.67 5.10
N SER A 209 -30.70 -18.44 3.79
CA SER A 209 -31.85 -18.24 2.90
C SER A 209 -32.72 -19.49 2.84
N LYS A 210 -34.04 -19.34 2.94
CA LYS A 210 -34.99 -20.42 2.67
C LYS A 210 -34.95 -20.85 1.21
N ASN A 211 -35.24 -22.11 0.95
CA ASN A 211 -35.34 -22.74 -0.36
C ASN A 211 -34.11 -22.51 -1.23
N ALA A 212 -32.94 -22.46 -0.59
CA ALA A 212 -31.66 -22.23 -1.21
C ALA A 212 -30.72 -23.41 -0.96
N ARG A 213 -29.76 -23.57 -1.86
CA ARG A 213 -28.73 -24.59 -1.79
C ARG A 213 -27.45 -23.97 -1.28
N HIS A 214 -26.75 -24.69 -0.42
CA HIS A 214 -25.54 -24.22 0.24
C HIS A 214 -24.43 -25.25 0.14
N LEU A 215 -23.18 -24.80 0.05
CA LEU A 215 -22.00 -25.62 0.30
C LEU A 215 -21.59 -25.38 1.75
N VAL A 216 -21.64 -26.44 2.56
CA VAL A 216 -21.22 -26.45 3.96
C VAL A 216 -19.88 -27.14 4.05
N ARG A 217 -18.86 -26.41 4.51
CA ARG A 217 -17.50 -26.92 4.70
C ARG A 217 -17.17 -27.01 6.19
N ALA A 218 -17.18 -28.23 6.72
CA ALA A 218 -16.86 -28.54 8.13
C ALA A 218 -15.36 -28.85 8.27
N ARG A 219 -14.69 -28.15 9.18
CA ARG A 219 -13.23 -28.20 9.39
C ARG A 219 -12.87 -28.82 10.73
N PHE A 220 -11.81 -29.62 10.71
CA PHE A 220 -11.34 -30.38 11.85
C PHE A 220 -9.80 -30.31 11.93
N SER A 221 -9.30 -30.32 13.17
CA SER A 221 -7.89 -30.47 13.52
C SER A 221 -7.83 -31.06 14.92
N ASP A 222 -7.26 -32.25 15.07
CA ASP A 222 -7.17 -32.93 16.36
C ASP A 222 -6.07 -32.31 17.22
N ILE A 223 -6.46 -31.32 18.02
CA ILE A 223 -5.59 -30.62 18.97
C ILE A 223 -5.79 -31.12 20.41
N ILE A 224 -6.64 -32.15 20.59
CA ILE A 224 -7.05 -32.67 21.90
C ILE A 224 -6.23 -33.91 22.25
N ALA A 225 -5.95 -34.79 21.29
CA ALA A 225 -5.26 -36.05 21.52
C ALA A 225 -3.81 -35.83 22.02
N PRO A 226 -3.39 -36.50 23.11
CA PRO A 226 -2.00 -36.48 23.57
C PRO A 226 -1.05 -37.34 22.69
N GLY A 227 -1.59 -38.14 21.76
CA GLY A 227 -0.87 -39.01 20.84
C GLY A 227 -1.76 -39.48 19.68
N VAL A 228 -1.26 -40.37 18.83
CA VAL A 228 -2.04 -40.93 17.71
C VAL A 228 -3.08 -41.91 18.26
N ASN A 229 -4.27 -41.40 18.58
CA ASN A 229 -5.42 -42.21 18.95
C ASN A 229 -6.46 -42.17 17.82
N THR A 230 -7.17 -43.28 17.61
CA THR A 230 -8.30 -43.36 16.69
C THR A 230 -9.50 -42.66 17.33
N VAL A 231 -9.69 -41.39 16.98
CA VAL A 231 -10.87 -40.62 17.35
C VAL A 231 -11.99 -40.94 16.35
N TYR A 232 -13.15 -41.36 16.86
CA TYR A 232 -14.28 -41.73 16.02
C TYR A 232 -15.55 -41.06 16.55
N PHE A 233 -16.16 -40.21 15.73
CA PHE A 233 -17.40 -39.52 16.08
C PHE A 233 -18.23 -39.20 14.84
N SER A 234 -19.46 -38.74 15.06
CA SER A 234 -20.42 -38.47 13.99
C SER A 234 -20.76 -37.00 13.88
N LEU A 235 -20.72 -36.49 12.65
CA LEU A 235 -21.28 -35.19 12.26
C LEU A 235 -22.69 -35.41 11.70
N PHE A 236 -23.65 -34.63 12.17
CA PHE A 236 -25.02 -34.63 11.68
C PHE A 236 -25.38 -33.33 10.97
N ILE A 237 -26.16 -33.46 9.90
CA ILE A 237 -26.83 -32.34 9.24
C ILE A 237 -28.34 -32.51 9.44
N TYR A 238 -28.98 -31.48 10.00
CA TYR A 238 -30.39 -31.47 10.41
C TYR A 238 -30.80 -32.62 11.35
N SER A 239 -29.85 -33.22 12.07
CA SER A 239 -30.07 -34.45 12.87
C SER A 239 -30.60 -35.64 12.06
N LYS A 240 -30.51 -35.60 10.72
CA LYS A 240 -31.06 -36.62 9.82
C LYS A 240 -29.98 -37.34 9.03
N TYR A 241 -29.05 -36.59 8.47
CA TYR A 241 -27.91 -37.15 7.76
C TYR A 241 -26.72 -37.30 8.70
N LYS A 242 -26.09 -38.47 8.71
CA LYS A 242 -24.91 -38.83 9.51
C LYS A 242 -23.68 -38.97 8.60
N GLN A 243 -22.59 -38.32 8.96
CA GLN A 243 -21.24 -38.55 8.41
C GLN A 243 -20.32 -38.98 9.55
N GLU A 244 -19.61 -40.08 9.35
CA GLU A 244 -18.57 -40.54 10.29
C GLU A 244 -17.26 -39.80 10.03
N ILE A 245 -16.59 -39.40 11.10
CA ILE A 245 -15.35 -38.63 11.08
C ILE A 245 -14.25 -39.48 11.73
N SER A 246 -13.26 -39.87 10.93
CA SER A 246 -12.08 -40.64 11.35
C SER A 246 -10.78 -39.90 10.94
N PRO A 247 -10.24 -39.02 11.82
CA PRO A 247 -9.12 -38.13 11.46
C PRO A 247 -7.78 -38.83 11.24
N ASN A 248 -7.54 -39.97 11.92
CA ASN A 248 -6.20 -40.49 12.19
C ASN A 248 -5.94 -41.90 11.62
N GLU A 249 -6.82 -42.45 10.78
CA GLU A 249 -6.66 -43.83 10.26
C GLU A 249 -5.40 -44.03 9.39
N ASP A 250 -4.93 -42.98 8.69
CA ASP A 250 -3.87 -43.13 7.67
C ASP A 250 -2.59 -42.30 7.91
N SER A 251 -2.57 -41.36 8.86
CA SER A 251 -1.58 -40.26 8.86
C SER A 251 -0.47 -40.35 9.90
N GLY A 252 -0.67 -41.05 11.02
CA GLY A 252 0.35 -41.23 12.06
C GLY A 252 0.79 -39.95 12.81
N PHE A 253 0.13 -38.81 12.59
CA PHE A 253 0.42 -37.53 13.26
C PHE A 253 -0.86 -36.86 13.77
N THR A 254 -0.78 -36.14 14.89
CA THR A 254 -1.87 -35.30 15.42
C THR A 254 -1.82 -33.87 14.84
N ALA A 255 -2.88 -33.07 15.06
CA ALA A 255 -3.00 -31.68 14.60
C ALA A 255 -2.82 -31.47 13.08
N ILE A 256 -3.26 -32.43 12.26
CA ILE A 256 -3.38 -32.28 10.81
C ILE A 256 -4.74 -31.63 10.48
N PRO A 257 -4.76 -30.48 9.78
CA PRO A 257 -5.99 -29.86 9.31
C PRO A 257 -6.66 -30.59 8.14
N PHE A 258 -7.96 -30.84 8.24
CA PHE A 258 -8.76 -31.37 7.14
C PHE A 258 -10.19 -30.83 7.17
N TYR A 259 -10.94 -31.07 6.08
CA TYR A 259 -12.33 -30.65 5.97
C TYR A 259 -13.18 -31.57 5.10
N TYR A 260 -14.49 -31.53 5.34
CA TYR A 260 -15.54 -32.16 4.55
C TYR A 260 -16.43 -31.12 3.87
N ASP A 261 -16.80 -31.40 2.63
CA ASP A 261 -17.69 -30.56 1.82
C ASP A 261 -19.04 -31.27 1.60
N PHE A 262 -20.12 -30.62 2.01
CA PHE A 262 -21.50 -31.08 1.81
C PHE A 262 -22.30 -30.05 1.03
N VAL A 263 -23.09 -30.50 0.07
CA VAL A 263 -24.12 -29.66 -0.55
C VAL A 263 -25.41 -29.84 0.23
N VAL A 264 -25.98 -28.78 0.78
CA VAL A 264 -27.12 -28.84 1.71
C VAL A 264 -28.24 -27.94 1.21
N ASP A 265 -29.44 -28.49 1.03
CA ASP A 265 -30.63 -27.69 0.72
C ASP A 265 -31.33 -27.26 2.02
N SER A 266 -31.61 -25.95 2.15
CA SER A 266 -32.32 -25.44 3.33
C SER A 266 -33.81 -25.80 3.34
N GLY A 267 -34.41 -26.05 2.17
CA GLY A 267 -35.86 -26.23 2.04
C GLY A 267 -36.62 -25.09 2.69
N ASP A 268 -37.73 -25.34 3.36
CA ASP A 268 -38.49 -24.27 4.04
C ASP A 268 -37.87 -23.76 5.34
N SER A 269 -36.74 -24.34 5.77
CA SER A 269 -35.99 -23.89 6.95
C SER A 269 -35.18 -22.63 6.65
N ASP A 270 -35.16 -21.70 7.60
CA ASP A 270 -34.31 -20.51 7.60
C ASP A 270 -32.96 -20.75 8.30
N PHE A 271 -32.62 -22.01 8.63
CA PHE A 271 -31.32 -22.34 9.20
C PHE A 271 -30.74 -23.64 8.61
N ILE A 272 -29.42 -23.81 8.73
CA ILE A 272 -28.75 -25.09 8.60
C ILE A 272 -28.32 -25.54 10.00
N GLY A 273 -28.76 -26.73 10.40
CA GLY A 273 -28.38 -27.35 11.67
C GLY A 273 -27.21 -28.30 11.49
N ILE A 274 -26.12 -28.05 12.19
CA ILE A 274 -24.94 -28.93 12.23
C ILE A 274 -24.76 -29.42 13.65
N SER A 275 -24.57 -30.72 13.84
CA SER A 275 -24.30 -31.27 15.16
C SER A 275 -23.11 -32.22 15.16
N VAL A 276 -22.35 -32.24 16.24
CA VAL A 276 -21.38 -33.31 16.51
C VAL A 276 -21.88 -34.15 17.68
N VAL A 277 -21.77 -35.46 17.54
CA VAL A 277 -22.25 -36.47 18.51
C VAL A 277 -21.12 -37.46 18.75
N LEU A 278 -20.96 -37.88 20.01
CA LEU A 278 -20.01 -38.90 20.40
C LEU A 278 -20.20 -40.22 19.62
N GLY A 279 -19.10 -40.92 19.33
CA GLY A 279 -19.14 -42.25 18.72
C GLY A 279 -19.67 -43.31 19.70
N GLU A 280 -20.35 -44.33 19.16
CA GLU A 280 -20.93 -45.44 19.93
C GLU A 280 -19.93 -46.59 20.19
N GLU A 281 -18.75 -46.57 19.57
CA GLU A 281 -17.75 -47.64 19.71
C GLU A 281 -16.71 -47.38 20.81
N LEU A 282 -16.20 -48.48 21.40
CA LEU A 282 -15.34 -48.61 22.58
C LEU A 282 -13.91 -48.02 22.42
N ALA A 283 -13.77 -46.79 21.90
CA ALA A 283 -12.50 -46.07 21.96
C ALA A 283 -12.25 -45.56 23.40
N THR A 284 -11.00 -45.64 23.85
CA THR A 284 -10.58 -45.27 25.23
C THR A 284 -10.77 -43.80 25.59
N ASP A 285 -10.88 -42.91 24.59
CA ASP A 285 -11.17 -41.49 24.74
C ASP A 285 -12.31 -41.07 23.79
N ILE A 286 -13.53 -40.96 24.32
CA ILE A 286 -14.71 -40.62 23.52
C ILE A 286 -14.92 -39.10 23.55
N TYR A 287 -14.46 -38.40 22.51
CA TYR A 287 -14.79 -36.99 22.32
C TYR A 287 -15.15 -36.70 20.86
N ALA A 288 -16.11 -35.78 20.69
CA ALA A 288 -16.47 -35.21 19.40
C ALA A 288 -16.15 -33.73 19.43
N TYR A 289 -15.69 -33.20 18.30
CA TYR A 289 -15.25 -31.81 18.21
C TYR A 289 -15.45 -31.23 16.81
N LEU A 290 -15.46 -29.91 16.73
CA LEU A 290 -15.46 -29.14 15.49
C LEU A 290 -14.52 -27.95 15.66
N SER A 291 -13.69 -27.66 14.64
CA SER A 291 -12.69 -26.57 14.69
C SER A 291 -13.16 -25.33 13.94
N GLY A 292 -13.87 -25.51 12.83
CA GLY A 292 -14.42 -24.39 12.06
C GLY A 292 -15.52 -24.80 11.10
N LEU A 293 -16.30 -23.82 10.67
CA LEU A 293 -17.36 -24.02 9.68
C LEU A 293 -17.41 -22.86 8.69
N GLU A 294 -17.67 -23.16 7.42
CA GLU A 294 -17.96 -22.17 6.39
C GLU A 294 -19.22 -22.57 5.62
N ILE A 295 -20.11 -21.60 5.41
CA ILE A 295 -21.35 -21.78 4.67
C ILE A 295 -21.34 -20.82 3.49
N MET A 296 -21.53 -21.37 2.30
CA MET A 296 -21.60 -20.63 1.05
C MET A 296 -22.91 -20.94 0.34
N GLU A 297 -23.61 -19.94 -0.18
CA GLU A 297 -24.88 -20.10 -0.90
C GLU A 297 -24.65 -20.17 -2.41
N PHE A 298 -25.38 -21.06 -3.09
CA PHE A 298 -25.38 -21.15 -4.54
C PHE A 298 -26.15 -19.96 -5.11
N ILE A 299 -25.51 -19.21 -6.00
CA ILE A 299 -26.20 -18.12 -6.68
C ILE A 299 -27.09 -18.72 -7.76
N LYS A 300 -28.41 -18.61 -7.58
CA LYS A 300 -29.39 -18.96 -8.61
C LYS A 300 -29.24 -17.96 -9.74
N GLU A 301 -28.97 -18.44 -10.95
CA GLU A 301 -28.95 -17.60 -12.15
C GLU A 301 -30.37 -17.03 -12.36
N PRO A 302 -30.60 -15.70 -12.28
CA PRO A 302 -31.77 -15.13 -12.90
C PRO A 302 -31.53 -15.18 -14.41
N GLY A 303 -32.43 -15.83 -15.15
CA GLY A 303 -32.33 -16.12 -16.58
C GLY A 303 -32.28 -14.88 -17.49
N LEU A 304 -31.17 -14.14 -17.46
CA LEU A 304 -30.81 -13.17 -18.47
C LEU A 304 -29.35 -13.47 -18.87
N GLU A 305 -29.17 -14.38 -19.83
CA GLU A 305 -27.99 -14.34 -20.69
C GLU A 305 -28.01 -13.00 -21.42
N LEU A 306 -27.40 -11.98 -20.81
CA LEU A 306 -27.01 -10.79 -21.54
C LEU A 306 -25.92 -11.23 -22.52
N GLU A 307 -26.31 -11.51 -23.76
CA GLU A 307 -25.41 -11.54 -24.90
C GLU A 307 -24.74 -10.16 -25.01
N ILE A 308 -23.68 -9.95 -24.23
CA ILE A 308 -22.73 -8.87 -24.51
C ILE A 308 -22.08 -9.26 -25.83
N ARG A 309 -22.66 -8.76 -26.93
CA ARG A 309 -22.08 -8.81 -28.27
C ARG A 309 -20.63 -8.36 -28.14
N GLN A 310 -19.70 -9.30 -28.18
CA GLN A 310 -18.30 -8.94 -28.38
C GLN A 310 -18.24 -8.09 -29.65
N PRO A 311 -17.48 -6.98 -29.68
CA PRO A 311 -17.18 -6.33 -30.93
C PRO A 311 -16.49 -7.38 -31.78
N LYS A 312 -17.17 -7.86 -32.83
CA LYS A 312 -16.56 -8.76 -33.80
C LYS A 312 -15.29 -8.08 -34.28
N GLU A 313 -14.13 -8.67 -34.00
CA GLU A 313 -12.93 -8.38 -34.75
C GLU A 313 -13.26 -8.64 -36.22
N LYS A 314 -13.53 -7.57 -36.96
CA LYS A 314 -13.54 -7.64 -38.41
C LYS A 314 -12.09 -7.89 -38.80
N ARG A 315 -11.75 -9.16 -39.06
CA ARG A 315 -10.56 -9.50 -39.83
C ARG A 315 -10.54 -8.63 -41.07
N ALA A 316 -9.55 -7.74 -41.16
CA ALA A 316 -9.35 -6.83 -42.27
C ALA A 316 -8.86 -7.60 -43.50
N ILE A 317 -9.77 -8.31 -44.15
CA ILE A 317 -9.51 -9.01 -45.42
C ILE A 317 -9.40 -7.99 -46.59
N PHE A 318 -9.84 -6.74 -46.41
CA PHE A 318 -9.76 -5.70 -47.44
C PHE A 318 -8.39 -4.99 -47.55
N ILE A 319 -7.48 -5.12 -46.57
CA ILE A 319 -6.17 -4.44 -46.62
C ILE A 319 -5.14 -5.23 -47.46
N ILE A 320 -5.30 -6.56 -47.53
CA ILE A 320 -4.38 -7.43 -48.29
C ILE A 320 -4.66 -7.31 -49.79
N THR A 321 -5.93 -7.27 -50.22
CA THR A 321 -6.31 -7.11 -51.64
C THR A 321 -6.01 -5.70 -52.17
N GLY A 322 -6.16 -4.65 -51.36
CA GLY A 322 -5.80 -3.29 -51.75
C GLY A 322 -4.28 -3.06 -51.89
N SER A 323 -3.47 -3.70 -51.03
CA SER A 323 -2.00 -3.55 -51.08
C SER A 323 -1.36 -4.21 -52.29
N VAL A 324 -1.91 -5.34 -52.77
CA VAL A 324 -1.36 -6.03 -53.95
C VAL A 324 -1.62 -5.23 -55.23
N VAL A 325 -2.82 -4.64 -55.37
CA VAL A 325 -3.13 -3.79 -56.53
C VAL A 325 -2.32 -2.49 -56.50
N GLY A 326 -2.18 -1.86 -55.32
CA GLY A 326 -1.34 -0.68 -55.15
C GLY A 326 0.14 -0.94 -55.46
N PHE A 327 0.67 -2.08 -55.02
CA PHE A 327 2.05 -2.47 -55.30
C PHE A 327 2.29 -2.75 -56.79
N LEU A 328 1.34 -3.38 -57.50
CA LEU A 328 1.45 -3.62 -58.94
C LEU A 328 1.42 -2.32 -59.77
N VAL A 329 0.61 -1.34 -59.37
CA VAL A 329 0.58 -0.01 -60.02
C VAL A 329 1.89 0.74 -59.78
N ILE A 330 2.44 0.70 -58.56
CA ILE A 330 3.72 1.35 -58.23
C ILE A 330 4.88 0.67 -58.97
N CYS A 331 4.90 -0.66 -59.07
CA CYS A 331 5.89 -1.39 -59.86
C CYS A 331 5.78 -1.07 -61.35
N GLY A 332 4.56 -0.94 -61.89
CA GLY A 332 4.34 -0.51 -63.28
C GLY A 332 4.88 0.90 -63.56
N LEU A 333 4.65 1.84 -62.65
CA LEU A 333 5.17 3.22 -62.75
C LEU A 333 6.70 3.28 -62.61
N LEU A 334 7.30 2.44 -61.77
CA LEU A 334 8.75 2.35 -61.63
C LEU A 334 9.41 1.76 -62.88
N VAL A 335 8.84 0.70 -63.47
CA VAL A 335 9.31 0.12 -64.73
C VAL A 335 9.17 1.12 -65.88
N PHE A 336 8.05 1.86 -65.96
CA PHE A 336 7.86 2.93 -66.94
C PHE A 336 8.91 4.06 -66.76
N SER A 337 9.22 4.44 -65.52
CA SER A 337 10.24 5.46 -65.23
C SER A 337 11.67 5.02 -65.56
N LEU A 338 11.96 3.71 -65.48
CA LEU A 338 13.26 3.13 -65.81
C LEU A 338 13.43 2.96 -67.33
N LEU A 339 12.35 2.62 -68.04
CA LEU A 339 12.33 2.61 -69.52
C LEU A 339 12.41 4.02 -70.12
N CYS A 340 11.90 5.04 -69.43
CA CYS A 340 12.05 6.45 -69.81
C CYS A 340 13.42 7.06 -69.44
N LYS A 341 14.28 6.36 -68.68
CA LYS A 341 15.61 6.84 -68.24
C LYS A 341 16.79 6.26 -69.02
N THR A 342 16.55 5.47 -70.07
CA THR A 342 17.59 5.03 -71.04
C THR A 342 17.80 6.00 -72.21
N SER A 343 17.48 7.28 -72.05
CA SER A 343 17.94 8.35 -72.94
C SER A 343 18.36 9.55 -72.10
N TYR A 344 19.57 10.07 -72.37
CA TYR A 344 20.31 11.13 -71.67
C TYR A 344 20.92 10.67 -70.31
N GLY A 345 22.22 10.51 -70.09
CA GLY A 345 23.39 11.07 -70.77
C GLY A 345 24.24 11.85 -69.77
N VAL A 346 25.21 11.17 -69.14
CA VAL A 346 26.55 11.68 -68.73
C VAL A 346 26.67 12.75 -67.60
N ARG A 347 27.45 12.41 -66.54
CA ARG A 347 28.69 13.07 -65.99
C ARG A 347 28.84 13.04 -64.44
N THR A 348 29.72 12.16 -63.98
CA THR A 348 30.97 12.42 -63.22
C THR A 348 30.98 13.27 -61.91
N LEU A 349 31.18 12.53 -60.80
CA LEU A 349 32.15 12.69 -59.68
C LEU A 349 32.04 13.76 -58.55
N ARG A 350 32.21 13.18 -57.34
CA ARG A 350 33.09 13.55 -56.19
C ARG A 350 32.64 14.57 -55.12
N PHE A 351 32.76 14.06 -53.88
CA PHE A 351 33.29 14.69 -52.66
C PHE A 351 32.53 15.89 -52.04
N LEU A 352 31.97 15.73 -50.83
CA LEU A 352 32.65 16.05 -49.56
C LEU A 352 31.74 15.89 -48.33
N ARG A 353 32.42 15.44 -47.28
CA ARG A 353 32.12 15.46 -45.84
C ARG A 353 31.92 16.90 -45.34
N MET A 354 30.94 17.16 -44.46
CA MET A 354 31.14 17.73 -43.11
C MET A 354 29.81 18.01 -42.38
N SER A 355 29.85 17.74 -41.08
CA SER A 355 28.97 18.20 -40.00
C SER A 355 28.80 19.73 -39.93
N SER A 356 27.63 20.22 -39.47
CA SER A 356 27.52 21.16 -38.33
C SER A 356 26.08 21.62 -38.04
N TYR A 357 25.64 21.36 -36.81
CA TYR A 357 24.96 22.23 -35.83
C TYR A 357 23.72 23.11 -36.18
N LEU A 358 22.72 22.91 -35.31
CA LEU A 358 21.74 23.83 -34.69
C LEU A 358 20.62 24.49 -35.53
N GLY A 359 19.39 24.33 -35.04
CA GLY A 359 18.23 25.12 -35.44
C GLY A 359 16.91 24.55 -34.92
N THR A 360 16.55 24.96 -33.71
CA THR A 360 15.24 24.93 -33.02
C THR A 360 13.98 24.62 -33.85
N GLY A 361 13.14 23.73 -33.32
CA GLY A 361 11.75 23.56 -33.73
C GLY A 361 10.97 22.77 -32.68
N THR A 362 10.20 23.48 -31.86
CA THR A 362 9.21 22.96 -30.92
C THR A 362 8.26 22.00 -31.63
N ARG A 363 8.26 20.73 -31.24
CA ARG A 363 7.21 19.78 -31.63
C ARG A 363 6.73 19.03 -30.40
N SER A 364 5.44 19.24 -30.15
CA SER A 364 4.56 18.51 -29.23
C SER A 364 4.98 17.05 -29.09
N VAL A 365 5.48 16.70 -27.90
CA VAL A 365 5.79 15.32 -27.54
C VAL A 365 4.51 14.74 -26.97
N ASN A 366 3.89 13.82 -27.72
CA ASN A 366 2.90 12.88 -27.19
C ASN A 366 3.41 12.34 -25.84
N PRO A 367 2.55 12.12 -24.82
CA PRO A 367 3.01 11.71 -23.50
C PRO A 367 3.89 10.46 -23.63
N PRO A 368 5.10 10.45 -23.05
CA PRO A 368 6.00 9.31 -23.19
C PRO A 368 5.29 8.09 -22.60
N GLN A 369 5.26 6.99 -23.34
CA GLN A 369 4.94 5.70 -22.74
C GLN A 369 5.98 5.45 -21.65
N LEU A 370 5.60 5.66 -20.39
CA LEU A 370 6.48 5.48 -19.22
C LEU A 370 6.96 4.03 -19.08
N LYS A 371 6.32 3.08 -19.77
CA LYS A 371 6.67 1.66 -19.73
C LYS A 371 7.85 1.35 -20.67
N MET A 372 8.92 0.82 -20.10
CA MET A 372 10.11 0.36 -20.82
C MET A 372 10.20 -1.17 -20.78
N SER A 373 10.75 -1.75 -21.85
CA SER A 373 10.97 -3.21 -21.90
C SER A 373 12.16 -3.63 -21.05
N PHE A 374 12.13 -4.83 -20.47
CA PHE A 374 13.26 -5.36 -19.72
C PHE A 374 14.50 -5.52 -20.61
N ALA A 375 14.32 -5.89 -21.88
CA ALA A 375 15.40 -6.01 -22.86
C ALA A 375 16.15 -4.67 -23.05
N GLU A 376 15.45 -3.54 -23.07
CA GLU A 376 16.07 -2.22 -23.17
C GLU A 376 16.91 -1.88 -21.93
N ILE A 377 16.40 -2.22 -20.74
CA ILE A 377 17.10 -2.02 -19.47
C ILE A 377 18.36 -2.90 -19.37
N VAL A 378 18.29 -4.16 -19.80
CA VAL A 378 19.43 -5.08 -19.84
C VAL A 378 20.53 -4.51 -20.72
N VAL A 379 20.19 -3.98 -21.90
CA VAL A 379 21.17 -3.34 -22.79
C VAL A 379 21.77 -2.09 -22.14
N ALA A 380 20.93 -1.21 -21.57
CA ALA A 380 21.36 0.04 -20.96
C ALA A 380 22.28 -0.15 -19.73
N THR A 381 22.14 -1.28 -19.02
CA THR A 381 22.92 -1.63 -17.83
C THR A 381 24.04 -2.63 -18.10
N LYS A 382 24.27 -3.00 -19.37
CA LYS A 382 25.22 -4.05 -19.76
C LYS A 382 25.00 -5.35 -18.96
N ASN A 383 23.75 -5.77 -18.88
CA ASN A 383 23.28 -6.91 -18.10
C ASN A 383 23.57 -6.77 -16.58
N PHE A 384 23.21 -5.62 -16.00
CA PHE A 384 23.40 -5.32 -14.57
C PHE A 384 24.83 -5.54 -14.07
N GLU A 385 25.80 -5.09 -14.85
CA GLU A 385 27.21 -5.29 -14.53
C GLU A 385 27.58 -4.67 -13.17
N ALA A 386 28.32 -5.41 -12.33
CA ALA A 386 28.62 -5.01 -10.96
C ALA A 386 29.33 -3.64 -10.86
N LYS A 387 30.13 -3.28 -11.87
CA LYS A 387 30.82 -1.98 -11.95
C LYS A 387 29.89 -0.78 -12.18
N LEU A 388 28.65 -1.02 -12.58
CA LEU A 388 27.61 -0.01 -12.74
C LEU A 388 26.70 0.10 -11.51
N LEU A 389 26.89 -0.74 -10.49
CA LEU A 389 26.17 -0.64 -9.23
C LEU A 389 26.59 0.65 -8.50
N ILE A 390 25.63 1.54 -8.26
CA ILE A 390 25.85 2.83 -7.56
C ILE A 390 25.30 2.83 -6.15
N GLY A 391 24.41 1.89 -5.80
CA GLY A 391 23.89 1.76 -4.44
C GLY A 391 23.16 0.44 -4.19
N LYS A 392 23.22 -0.04 -2.95
CA LYS A 392 22.45 -1.19 -2.45
C LYS A 392 21.78 -0.78 -1.14
N ARG A 393 20.45 -0.88 -1.06
CA ARG A 393 19.65 -0.60 0.15
C ARG A 393 18.60 -1.70 0.35
N GLY A 394 17.86 -1.63 1.46
CA GLY A 394 16.75 -2.56 1.74
C GLY A 394 15.70 -2.64 0.62
N PHE A 395 15.56 -1.56 -0.14
CA PHE A 395 14.61 -1.43 -1.26
C PHE A 395 15.15 -1.92 -2.63
N GLY A 396 16.35 -2.51 -2.65
CA GLY A 396 16.94 -3.10 -3.86
C GLY A 396 18.28 -2.49 -4.27
N LYS A 397 18.66 -2.72 -5.53
CA LYS A 397 19.94 -2.30 -6.11
C LYS A 397 19.73 -1.21 -7.16
N VAL A 398 20.55 -0.18 -7.11
CA VAL A 398 20.52 0.93 -8.08
C VAL A 398 21.73 0.82 -8.99
N TYR A 399 21.50 0.80 -10.30
CA TYR A 399 22.52 0.72 -11.34
C TYR A 399 22.55 2.00 -12.16
N ARG A 400 23.73 2.42 -12.59
CA ARG A 400 23.91 3.43 -13.60
C ARG A 400 23.70 2.80 -14.99
N GLY A 401 22.89 3.44 -15.82
CA GLY A 401 22.65 3.02 -17.19
C GLY A 401 22.81 4.15 -18.20
N THR A 402 22.84 3.80 -19.48
CA THR A 402 22.74 4.76 -20.58
C THR A 402 21.74 4.22 -21.59
N LEU A 403 20.63 4.94 -21.79
CA LEU A 403 19.59 4.59 -22.76
C LEU A 403 20.12 4.75 -24.19
N ARG A 404 19.42 4.18 -25.17
CA ARG A 404 19.83 4.20 -26.60
C ARG A 404 19.98 5.62 -27.16
N ASN A 405 19.22 6.56 -26.63
CA ASN A 405 19.30 7.99 -26.99
C ASN A 405 20.48 8.73 -26.33
N GLY A 406 21.34 8.04 -25.58
CA GLY A 406 22.49 8.63 -24.88
C GLY A 406 22.16 9.21 -23.49
N LEU A 407 20.90 9.16 -23.05
CA LEU A 407 20.50 9.67 -21.74
C LEU A 407 21.06 8.79 -20.62
N LYS A 408 21.78 9.42 -19.66
CA LYS A 408 22.27 8.75 -18.46
C LYS A 408 21.13 8.62 -17.46
N VAL A 409 20.95 7.41 -16.92
CA VAL A 409 19.84 7.10 -16.02
C VAL A 409 20.30 6.29 -14.80
N ALA A 410 19.52 6.37 -13.72
CA ALA A 410 19.66 5.51 -12.55
C ALA A 410 18.50 4.51 -12.54
N MET A 411 18.82 3.22 -12.48
CA MET A 411 17.85 2.13 -12.56
C MET A 411 17.78 1.40 -11.22
N LYS A 412 16.71 1.65 -10.46
CA LYS A 412 16.43 1.00 -9.16
C LYS A 412 15.66 -0.29 -9.42
N ARG A 413 16.34 -1.42 -9.28
CA ARG A 413 15.77 -2.78 -9.41
C ARG A 413 15.37 -3.28 -8.04
N SER A 414 14.07 -3.48 -7.83
CA SER A 414 13.53 -4.00 -6.57
C SER A 414 13.89 -5.47 -6.39
N GLU A 415 14.25 -5.89 -5.17
CA GLU A 415 14.52 -7.30 -4.85
C GLU A 415 13.30 -7.94 -4.17
N SER A 416 12.80 -9.07 -4.71
CA SER A 416 11.55 -9.72 -4.27
C SER A 416 11.61 -10.39 -2.89
N LYS A 417 12.77 -10.39 -2.22
CA LYS A 417 13.03 -11.18 -1.00
C LYS A 417 12.42 -10.60 0.29
N HIS A 418 11.98 -9.34 0.30
CA HIS A 418 11.62 -8.64 1.54
C HIS A 418 10.14 -8.23 1.67
N GLY A 419 9.25 -8.65 0.76
CA GLY A 419 7.79 -8.43 0.87
C GLY A 419 7.30 -6.97 0.78
N GLN A 420 8.16 -5.96 0.96
CA GLN A 420 7.83 -4.53 0.95
C GLN A 420 7.99 -3.84 -0.42
N GLY A 421 8.75 -4.42 -1.35
CA GLY A 421 9.16 -3.73 -2.59
C GLY A 421 8.06 -3.52 -3.65
N LEU A 422 6.95 -4.26 -3.61
CA LEU A 422 5.85 -4.09 -4.59
C LEU A 422 4.97 -2.87 -4.27
N PRO A 423 4.47 -2.70 -3.02
CA PRO A 423 3.76 -1.48 -2.63
C PRO A 423 4.58 -0.22 -2.87
N GLU A 424 5.86 -0.21 -2.49
CA GLU A 424 6.74 0.95 -2.68
C GLU A 424 6.96 1.26 -4.17
N PHE A 425 7.18 0.24 -5.00
CA PHE A 425 7.30 0.43 -6.45
C PHE A 425 6.03 1.04 -7.04
N GLN A 426 4.84 0.52 -6.66
CA GLN A 426 3.57 1.05 -7.14
C GLN A 426 3.33 2.49 -6.67
N THR A 427 3.63 2.78 -5.41
CA THR A 427 3.56 4.14 -4.84
C THR A 427 4.48 5.10 -5.60
N GLU A 428 5.75 4.73 -5.85
CA GLU A 428 6.67 5.59 -6.62
C GLU A 428 6.15 5.87 -8.03
N VAL A 429 5.67 4.85 -8.76
CA VAL A 429 5.08 5.06 -10.10
C VAL A 429 3.84 5.95 -10.03
N MET A 430 2.95 5.72 -9.06
CA MET A 430 1.71 6.48 -8.92
C MET A 430 1.97 7.94 -8.58
N VAL A 431 2.86 8.21 -7.61
CA VAL A 431 3.19 9.57 -7.16
C VAL A 431 3.97 10.31 -8.25
N LEU A 432 5.08 9.74 -8.72
CA LEU A 432 5.99 10.41 -9.67
C LEU A 432 5.45 10.54 -11.09
N SER A 433 4.41 9.79 -11.46
CA SER A 433 3.71 10.02 -12.73
C SER A 433 2.86 11.28 -12.73
N ARG A 434 2.45 11.78 -11.55
CA ARG A 434 1.58 12.95 -11.39
C ARG A 434 2.34 14.23 -11.08
N ILE A 435 3.54 14.12 -10.52
CA ILE A 435 4.34 15.27 -10.10
C ILE A 435 5.56 15.49 -10.99
N ARG A 436 5.84 16.75 -11.30
CA ARG A 436 7.07 17.18 -11.98
C ARG A 436 7.49 18.53 -11.46
N HIS A 437 8.69 18.57 -10.88
CA HIS A 437 9.23 19.80 -10.30
C HIS A 437 10.76 19.80 -10.39
N ARG A 438 11.38 20.99 -10.49
CA ARG A 438 12.84 21.14 -10.63
C ARG A 438 13.61 20.53 -9.44
N HIS A 439 13.00 20.53 -8.26
CA HIS A 439 13.59 20.03 -7.02
C HIS A 439 13.09 18.65 -6.59
N LEU A 440 12.49 17.89 -7.51
CA LEU A 440 12.12 16.49 -7.31
C LEU A 440 12.77 15.62 -8.40
N VAL A 441 13.16 14.40 -8.05
CA VAL A 441 13.77 13.47 -9.02
C VAL A 441 12.73 13.04 -10.05
N ALA A 442 13.02 13.25 -11.33
CA ALA A 442 12.12 12.85 -12.40
C ALA A 442 12.17 11.34 -12.67
N LEU A 443 11.00 10.71 -12.66
CA LEU A 443 10.81 9.37 -13.20
C LEU A 443 10.77 9.44 -14.73
N ILE A 444 11.75 8.82 -15.39
CA ILE A 444 11.85 8.72 -16.85
C ILE A 444 10.96 7.58 -17.35
N GLY A 445 10.91 6.48 -16.60
CA GLY A 445 10.05 5.34 -16.91
C GLY A 445 10.17 4.22 -15.89
N PHE A 446 9.45 3.13 -16.14
CA PHE A 446 9.46 1.94 -15.32
C PHE A 446 9.35 0.67 -16.16
N CYS A 447 9.84 -0.44 -15.64
CA CYS A 447 9.65 -1.78 -16.18
C CYS A 447 8.94 -2.63 -15.14
N ASN A 448 7.91 -3.33 -15.61
CA ASN A 448 7.18 -4.34 -14.86
C ASN A 448 6.93 -5.52 -15.80
N GLU A 449 7.92 -6.41 -15.90
CA GLU A 449 7.91 -7.58 -16.79
C GLU A 449 8.32 -8.83 -16.00
N GLY A 450 7.40 -9.78 -15.84
CA GLY A 450 7.65 -10.99 -15.05
C GLY A 450 7.95 -10.64 -13.58
N PRO A 451 9.06 -11.12 -12.99
CA PRO A 451 9.47 -10.76 -11.62
C PRO A 451 10.21 -9.40 -11.54
N GLU A 452 10.48 -8.76 -12.68
CA GLU A 452 11.35 -7.58 -12.75
C GLU A 452 10.57 -6.29 -12.58
N MET A 453 10.78 -5.63 -11.44
CA MET A 453 10.25 -4.30 -11.12
C MET A 453 11.41 -3.32 -11.05
N ILE A 454 11.47 -2.39 -12.02
CA ILE A 454 12.61 -1.48 -12.17
C ILE A 454 12.10 -0.07 -12.43
N LEU A 455 12.58 0.89 -11.64
CA LEU A 455 12.29 2.31 -11.81
C LEU A 455 13.50 2.99 -12.45
N VAL A 456 13.25 3.79 -13.47
CA VAL A 456 14.26 4.49 -14.27
C VAL A 456 14.16 5.98 -14.00
N TYR A 457 15.17 6.50 -13.31
CA TYR A 457 15.28 7.90 -12.92
C TYR A 457 16.33 8.64 -13.74
N GLU A 458 16.25 9.96 -13.77
CA GLU A 458 17.39 10.78 -14.18
C GLU A 458 18.62 10.48 -13.31
N PHE A 459 19.80 10.48 -13.92
CA PHE A 459 21.04 10.19 -13.19
C PHE A 459 21.58 11.45 -12.49
N MET A 460 21.81 11.34 -11.19
CA MET A 460 22.34 12.44 -10.36
C MET A 460 23.86 12.33 -10.22
N GLU A 461 24.62 13.15 -10.95
CA GLU A 461 26.07 13.00 -11.04
C GLU A 461 26.82 13.20 -9.73
N LYS A 462 26.27 14.00 -8.81
CA LYS A 462 26.92 14.29 -7.53
C LYS A 462 26.44 13.37 -6.41
N GLY A 463 25.49 12.46 -6.66
CA GLY A 463 25.02 11.49 -5.67
C GLY A 463 24.15 12.15 -4.59
N ASN A 464 24.11 11.57 -3.38
CA ASN A 464 23.30 12.06 -2.27
C ASN A 464 24.03 13.12 -1.41
N LEU A 465 23.27 13.95 -0.72
CA LEU A 465 23.76 15.04 0.14
C LEU A 465 24.62 14.52 1.29
N ARG A 466 24.21 13.42 1.94
CA ARG A 466 24.95 12.83 3.07
C ARG A 466 26.42 12.58 2.74
N ASP A 467 26.68 11.90 1.62
CA ASP A 467 28.04 11.55 1.18
C ASP A 467 28.87 12.78 0.78
N ARG A 468 28.25 13.97 0.66
CA ARG A 468 28.90 15.27 0.44
C ARG A 468 29.16 16.06 1.72
N LEU A 469 28.43 15.75 2.80
CA LEU A 469 28.60 16.39 4.11
C LEU A 469 29.69 15.66 4.91
N TYR A 470 29.61 14.33 5.02
CA TYR A 470 30.54 13.55 5.83
C TYR A 470 30.70 12.11 5.31
N LYS A 471 31.89 11.53 5.49
CA LYS A 471 32.23 10.17 5.01
C LYS A 471 32.02 9.14 6.12
N LEU A 472 31.18 8.14 5.89
CA LEU A 472 30.95 7.02 6.84
C LEU A 472 31.83 5.78 6.59
N HIS A 473 32.63 5.71 5.52
CA HIS A 473 33.47 4.52 5.23
C HIS A 473 34.89 4.81 4.72
N GLN A 474 35.82 3.98 5.22
CA GLN A 474 37.28 3.98 5.14
C GLN A 474 37.89 3.65 3.76
N ASN A 475 37.36 4.13 2.65
CA ASN A 475 38.04 3.99 1.35
C ASN A 475 38.88 5.22 1.04
N LEU A 476 40.11 5.22 1.57
CA LEU A 476 41.14 6.26 1.48
C LEU A 476 41.61 6.58 0.05
N GLU A 477 41.33 5.74 -0.94
CA GLU A 477 41.95 5.87 -2.28
C GLU A 477 41.23 6.79 -3.28
N LYS A 478 39.99 7.22 -3.02
CA LYS A 478 39.25 8.19 -3.88
C LYS A 478 39.21 9.61 -3.30
N SER A 479 40.20 9.95 -2.48
CA SER A 479 40.13 11.08 -1.56
C SER A 479 40.30 12.47 -2.20
N SER A 480 40.85 12.59 -3.42
CA SER A 480 41.31 13.90 -3.92
C SER A 480 40.34 14.70 -4.81
N ILE A 481 39.12 14.22 -5.11
CA ILE A 481 38.25 14.85 -6.16
C ILE A 481 36.84 15.27 -5.67
N LEU A 482 36.40 14.87 -4.48
CA LEU A 482 35.12 15.36 -3.93
C LEU A 482 35.33 16.63 -3.08
N SER A 483 35.16 17.80 -3.69
CA SER A 483 35.11 19.10 -3.01
C SER A 483 34.05 19.10 -1.90
N SER A 484 34.44 19.48 -0.66
CA SER A 484 33.49 19.79 0.42
C SER A 484 32.54 20.90 -0.03
N LEU A 485 31.27 20.83 0.38
CA LEU A 485 30.27 21.86 0.07
C LEU A 485 30.54 23.12 0.89
N THR A 486 30.65 24.26 0.20
CA THR A 486 30.68 25.59 0.85
C THR A 486 29.37 25.87 1.58
N TRP A 487 29.38 26.81 2.52
CA TRP A 487 28.17 27.20 3.26
C TRP A 487 27.07 27.74 2.34
N ASN A 488 27.41 28.54 1.32
CA ASN A 488 26.44 29.02 0.33
C ASN A 488 25.78 27.86 -0.43
N GLN A 489 26.57 26.88 -0.89
CA GLN A 489 26.02 25.70 -1.57
C GLN A 489 25.11 24.88 -0.65
N ARG A 490 25.47 24.75 0.63
CA ARG A 490 24.63 24.09 1.64
C ARG A 490 23.27 24.78 1.79
N LEU A 491 23.26 26.12 1.90
CA LEU A 491 22.02 26.89 1.95
C LEU A 491 21.20 26.77 0.67
N GLU A 492 21.82 26.84 -0.51
CA GLU A 492 21.12 26.64 -1.81
C GLU A 492 20.48 25.25 -1.91
N ILE A 493 21.16 24.22 -1.42
CA ILE A 493 20.64 22.85 -1.35
C ILE A 493 19.44 22.77 -0.40
N CYS A 494 19.51 23.41 0.78
CA CYS A 494 18.40 23.50 1.71
C CYS A 494 17.21 24.24 1.10
N VAL A 495 17.43 25.37 0.44
CA VAL A 495 16.38 26.16 -0.25
C VAL A 495 15.69 25.30 -1.31
N GLY A 496 16.45 24.65 -2.18
CA GLY A 496 15.89 23.79 -3.23
C GLY A 496 15.11 22.61 -2.66
N THR A 497 15.62 21.98 -1.60
CA THR A 497 14.93 20.89 -0.91
C THR A 497 13.60 21.37 -0.31
N ALA A 498 13.60 22.52 0.37
CA ALA A 498 12.40 23.10 0.97
C ALA A 498 11.36 23.46 -0.10
N GLU A 499 11.79 24.00 -1.25
CA GLU A 499 10.92 24.29 -2.39
C GLU A 499 10.27 23.02 -2.95
N GLY A 500 11.04 21.94 -3.08
CA GLY A 500 10.52 20.64 -3.51
C GLY A 500 9.47 20.07 -2.56
N LEU A 501 9.73 20.10 -1.25
CA LEU A 501 8.80 19.63 -0.22
C LEU A 501 7.54 20.52 -0.15
N HIS A 502 7.69 21.84 -0.27
CA HIS A 502 6.56 22.76 -0.33
C HIS A 502 5.64 22.45 -1.53
N TYR A 503 6.20 22.19 -2.70
CA TYR A 503 5.44 21.76 -3.88
C TYR A 503 4.65 20.46 -3.63
N LEU A 504 5.25 19.49 -2.93
CA LEU A 504 4.55 18.25 -2.56
C LEU A 504 3.35 18.54 -1.64
N HIS A 505 3.56 19.35 -0.60
CA HIS A 505 2.51 19.67 0.38
C HIS A 505 1.37 20.52 -0.19
N THR A 506 1.62 21.30 -1.25
CA THR A 506 0.62 22.20 -1.87
C THR A 506 -0.04 21.66 -3.13
N SER A 507 0.30 20.43 -3.54
CA SER A 507 -0.30 19.81 -4.72
C SER A 507 -1.83 19.66 -4.59
N SER A 508 -2.57 19.97 -5.67
CA SER A 508 -4.03 20.20 -5.69
C SER A 508 -4.92 19.03 -5.27
N ASP A 509 -4.37 17.83 -5.10
CA ASP A 509 -5.08 16.59 -4.73
C ASP A 509 -5.05 16.29 -3.22
N GLY A 510 -4.97 17.33 -2.37
CA GLY A 510 -4.90 17.19 -0.91
C GLY A 510 -3.49 17.02 -0.34
N GLY A 511 -2.46 17.46 -1.08
CA GLY A 511 -1.05 17.38 -0.66
C GLY A 511 -0.46 15.97 -0.71
N ILE A 512 0.84 15.88 -0.97
CA ILE A 512 1.64 14.65 -0.91
C ILE A 512 2.61 14.77 0.25
N ILE A 513 2.57 13.82 1.17
CA ILE A 513 3.50 13.75 2.30
C ILE A 513 4.60 12.73 2.01
N HIS A 514 5.87 13.14 2.13
CA HIS A 514 7.01 12.37 1.65
C HIS A 514 7.33 11.15 2.54
N ARG A 515 7.27 11.31 3.88
CA ARG A 515 7.47 10.28 4.92
C ARG A 515 8.87 9.74 5.15
N ASP A 516 9.80 9.98 4.23
CA ASP A 516 11.20 9.54 4.38
C ASP A 516 12.20 10.64 4.00
N VAL A 517 11.97 11.86 4.48
CA VAL A 517 12.90 12.98 4.26
C VAL A 517 14.17 12.74 5.06
N LYS A 518 15.32 12.62 4.37
CA LYS A 518 16.65 12.42 4.97
C LYS A 518 17.75 12.81 4.00
N SER A 519 18.96 13.08 4.51
CA SER A 519 20.11 13.50 3.69
C SER A 519 20.51 12.49 2.59
N THR A 520 20.16 11.21 2.73
CA THR A 520 20.42 10.21 1.68
C THR A 520 19.41 10.22 0.53
N ASN A 521 18.24 10.81 0.75
CA ASN A 521 17.14 10.92 -0.22
C ASN A 521 17.12 12.30 -0.90
N ILE A 522 18.06 13.18 -0.55
CA ILE A 522 18.31 14.44 -1.26
C ILE A 522 19.49 14.21 -2.19
N LEU A 523 19.24 14.20 -3.49
CA LEU A 523 20.25 13.96 -4.52
C LEU A 523 20.64 15.27 -5.20
N LEU A 524 21.87 15.29 -5.73
CA LEU A 524 22.48 16.46 -6.34
C LEU A 524 22.81 16.17 -7.81
N ASP A 525 22.33 17.03 -8.70
CA ASP A 525 22.69 16.97 -10.12
C ASP A 525 24.11 17.50 -10.39
N LYS A 526 24.53 17.52 -11.66
CA LYS A 526 25.83 18.07 -12.09
C LYS A 526 26.11 19.48 -11.56
N GLY A 527 25.07 20.32 -11.43
CA GLY A 527 25.13 21.72 -10.99
C GLY A 527 24.91 21.92 -9.50
N TYR A 528 24.91 20.86 -8.68
CA TYR A 528 24.57 20.91 -7.25
C TYR A 528 23.12 21.33 -6.95
N VAL A 529 22.22 21.24 -7.93
CA VAL A 529 20.79 21.46 -7.69
C VAL A 529 20.24 20.27 -6.91
N ALA A 530 19.62 20.56 -5.77
CA ALA A 530 19.01 19.57 -4.90
C ALA A 530 17.70 19.05 -5.46
N LYS A 531 17.51 17.73 -5.42
CA LYS A 531 16.30 17.03 -5.84
C LYS A 531 15.92 15.94 -4.83
N VAL A 532 14.69 16.00 -4.33
CA VAL A 532 14.15 14.99 -3.39
C VAL A 532 13.78 13.71 -4.13
N ALA A 533 14.20 12.58 -3.60
CA ALA A 533 14.08 11.23 -4.16
C ALA A 533 13.44 10.26 -3.16
N ASP A 534 13.13 9.04 -3.63
CA ASP A 534 12.64 7.90 -2.84
C ASP A 534 11.23 8.10 -2.26
N PHE A 535 10.24 8.03 -3.16
CA PHE A 535 8.82 8.28 -2.85
C PHE A 535 8.07 7.00 -2.44
N GLY A 536 8.77 5.90 -2.21
CA GLY A 536 8.15 4.59 -1.94
C GLY A 536 7.27 4.57 -0.69
N LEU A 537 7.53 5.46 0.26
CA LEU A 537 6.72 5.63 1.47
C LEU A 537 5.73 6.78 1.40
N SER A 538 5.75 7.58 0.33
CA SER A 538 4.94 8.79 0.21
C SER A 538 3.45 8.50 0.13
N LYS A 539 2.62 9.48 0.50
CA LYS A 539 1.17 9.33 0.54
C LYS A 539 0.45 10.60 0.11
N SER A 540 -0.58 10.46 -0.72
CA SER A 540 -1.43 11.56 -1.19
C SER A 540 -2.78 11.58 -0.47
N GLY A 541 -3.30 12.76 -0.13
CA GLY A 541 -4.67 12.96 0.34
C GLY A 541 -4.91 12.86 1.86
N LEU A 542 -6.17 13.04 2.29
CA LEU A 542 -6.58 12.98 3.70
C LEU A 542 -6.34 11.59 4.31
N LEU A 543 -5.82 11.59 5.54
CA LEU A 543 -5.54 10.37 6.32
C LEU A 543 -6.86 9.67 6.69
N ASP A 544 -7.03 8.43 6.24
CA ASP A 544 -8.20 7.61 6.59
C ASP A 544 -8.11 7.18 8.08
N PRO A 545 -9.16 7.37 8.92
CA PRO A 545 -9.13 6.99 10.33
C PRO A 545 -8.82 5.52 10.60
N ALA A 546 -9.06 4.63 9.62
CA ALA A 546 -8.80 3.19 9.69
C ALA A 546 -7.31 2.81 9.55
N GLU A 547 -6.43 3.72 9.09
CA GLU A 547 -5.00 3.46 8.88
C GLU A 547 -4.11 3.83 10.08
N ARG A 548 -4.72 4.23 11.20
CA ARG A 548 -4.03 4.51 12.48
C ARG A 548 -3.34 3.29 13.11
N SER A 549 -3.52 2.09 12.58
CA SER A 549 -2.95 0.83 13.12
C SER A 549 -1.80 0.24 12.31
N ILE A 550 -1.35 0.89 11.22
CA ILE A 550 -0.21 0.43 10.42
C ILE A 550 1.08 0.92 11.08
N GLY A 551 1.96 0.00 11.48
CA GLY A 551 3.19 0.30 12.24
C GLY A 551 4.04 1.46 11.69
N VAL A 552 4.81 2.09 12.58
CA VAL A 552 5.66 3.27 12.30
C VAL A 552 6.60 2.97 11.11
N LYS A 553 6.51 3.78 10.05
CA LYS A 553 7.39 3.71 8.87
C LYS A 553 8.21 5.00 8.74
N GLY A 554 9.49 4.87 8.42
CA GLY A 554 10.43 5.97 8.23
C GLY A 554 11.83 5.59 8.71
N SER A 555 12.78 6.51 8.60
CA SER A 555 14.17 6.27 8.99
C SER A 555 14.43 6.71 10.43
N PHE A 556 14.92 5.78 11.26
CA PHE A 556 15.30 6.05 12.65
C PHE A 556 16.30 7.22 12.72
N GLY A 557 16.04 8.20 13.60
CA GLY A 557 16.76 9.47 13.70
C GLY A 557 16.10 10.67 13.00
N TYR A 558 15.21 10.44 12.03
CA TYR A 558 14.43 11.49 11.34
C TYR A 558 12.95 11.48 11.71
N LEU A 559 12.53 10.49 12.51
CA LEU A 559 11.12 10.28 12.86
C LEU A 559 10.61 11.40 13.77
N ASP A 560 9.49 11.98 13.37
CA ASP A 560 8.74 12.94 14.17
C ASP A 560 8.30 12.30 15.51
N PRO A 561 8.62 12.91 16.67
CA PRO A 561 8.23 12.39 17.97
C PRO A 561 6.71 12.37 18.18
N GLU A 562 5.95 13.29 17.57
CA GLU A 562 4.49 13.29 17.62
C GLU A 562 3.91 12.15 16.79
N TYR A 563 4.46 11.90 15.60
CA TYR A 563 4.11 10.73 14.79
C TYR A 563 4.39 9.42 15.54
N PHE A 564 5.56 9.32 16.18
CA PHE A 564 5.93 8.14 16.94
C PHE A 564 4.98 7.85 18.11
N LYS A 565 4.49 8.91 18.78
CA LYS A 565 3.57 8.80 19.93
C LYS A 565 2.11 8.57 19.52
N CYS A 566 1.63 9.31 18.53
CA CYS A 566 0.21 9.39 18.17
C CYS A 566 -0.17 8.49 16.98
N LEU A 567 0.82 7.88 16.30
CA LEU A 567 0.67 7.10 15.07
C LEU A 567 -0.01 7.88 13.92
N GLN A 568 0.01 9.22 13.99
CA GLN A 568 -0.53 10.13 12.99
C GLN A 568 0.62 10.89 12.32
N PHE A 569 0.78 10.70 11.03
CA PHE A 569 1.80 11.40 10.23
C PHE A 569 1.14 12.53 9.45
N THR A 570 1.69 13.74 9.52
CA THR A 570 1.16 14.92 8.82
C THR A 570 2.25 15.57 7.98
N GLU A 571 1.92 16.61 7.21
CA GLU A 571 2.92 17.45 6.53
C GLU A 571 3.94 18.06 7.50
N LYS A 572 3.55 18.27 8.76
CA LYS A 572 4.44 18.73 9.84
C LYS A 572 5.46 17.68 10.27
N SER A 573 5.23 16.42 9.96
CA SER A 573 6.19 15.36 10.20
C SER A 573 7.35 15.42 9.20
N ASP A 574 7.09 15.76 7.92
CA ASP A 574 8.16 16.05 6.95
C ASP A 574 8.98 17.30 7.36
N VAL A 575 8.32 18.32 7.94
CA VAL A 575 8.99 19.53 8.47
C VAL A 575 10.00 19.16 9.57
N TYR A 576 9.61 18.26 10.49
CA TYR A 576 10.53 17.78 11.52
C TYR A 576 11.73 17.04 10.93
N SER A 577 11.48 16.09 10.03
CA SER A 577 12.54 15.34 9.35
C SER A 577 13.49 16.26 8.57
N PHE A 578 12.96 17.32 7.94
CA PHE A 578 13.77 18.34 7.29
C PHE A 578 14.59 19.17 8.29
N GLY A 579 14.04 19.49 9.47
CA GLY A 579 14.81 20.10 10.57
C GLY A 579 16.03 19.28 10.99
N VAL A 580 15.94 17.95 10.98
CA VAL A 580 17.09 17.07 11.24
C VAL A 580 18.12 17.18 10.11
N VAL A 581 17.68 17.26 8.85
CA VAL A 581 18.57 17.49 7.70
C VAL A 581 19.29 18.83 7.81
N LEU A 582 18.61 19.89 8.27
CA LEU A 582 19.26 21.19 8.50
C LEU A 582 20.40 21.08 9.53
N LEU A 583 20.20 20.33 10.62
CA LEU A 583 21.27 20.05 11.58
C LEU A 583 22.41 19.21 10.97
N GLU A 584 22.11 18.22 10.12
CA GLU A 584 23.17 17.47 9.43
C GLU A 584 24.00 18.37 8.51
N VAL A 585 23.35 19.29 7.81
CA VAL A 585 24.01 20.27 6.94
C VAL A 585 24.88 21.24 7.75
N HIS A 586 24.43 21.63 8.93
CA HIS A 586 25.14 22.53 9.85
C HIS A 586 26.37 21.86 10.48
N CYS A 587 26.19 20.67 11.04
CA CYS A 587 27.18 19.99 11.87
C CYS A 587 28.06 19.00 11.10
N ALA A 588 27.68 18.63 9.87
CA ALA A 588 28.26 17.51 9.13
C ALA A 588 28.35 16.22 9.96
N ARG A 589 27.29 15.93 10.73
CA ARG A 589 27.18 14.79 11.64
C ARG A 589 25.98 13.92 11.25
N PRO A 590 26.07 12.58 11.38
CA PRO A 590 24.91 11.72 11.13
C PRO A 590 23.79 11.90 12.15
N ALA A 591 22.55 11.72 11.68
CA ALA A 591 21.34 11.83 12.49
C ALA A 591 21.33 10.87 13.70
N ILE A 592 21.95 9.71 13.55
CA ILE A 592 22.24 8.77 14.65
C ILE A 592 23.75 8.52 14.69
N LEU A 593 24.36 8.80 15.83
CA LEU A 593 25.77 8.51 16.09
C LEU A 593 25.89 7.39 17.12
N THR A 594 26.72 6.40 16.85
CA THR A 594 27.13 5.42 17.87
C THR A 594 28.14 6.09 18.81
N SER A 595 27.63 6.82 19.82
CA SER A 595 28.43 7.45 20.88
C SER A 595 28.29 6.70 22.20
N GLN A 596 29.27 6.86 23.10
CA GLN A 596 29.21 6.34 24.46
C GLN A 596 28.29 7.19 25.37
N ARG A 597 28.06 8.46 25.01
CA ARG A 597 27.15 9.36 25.73
C ARG A 597 25.77 9.28 25.10
N MET A 598 24.76 8.93 25.90
CA MET A 598 23.39 8.74 25.42
C MET A 598 22.79 10.01 24.82
N GLU A 599 23.14 11.18 25.38
CA GLU A 599 22.64 12.49 24.96
C GLU A 599 23.13 12.91 23.56
N GLU A 600 24.19 12.27 23.07
CA GLU A 600 24.82 12.55 21.78
C GLU A 600 24.35 11.59 20.67
N ILE A 601 23.55 10.58 21.00
CA ILE A 601 23.16 9.55 20.02
C ILE A 601 22.22 10.13 18.96
N ASN A 602 21.24 10.93 19.36
CA ASN A 602 20.26 11.54 18.47
C ASN A 602 20.64 12.99 18.15
N LEU A 603 20.91 13.28 16.87
CA LEU A 603 21.31 14.61 16.42
C LEU A 603 20.26 15.68 16.72
N ALA A 604 18.97 15.35 16.62
CA ALA A 604 17.89 16.30 16.85
C ALA A 604 17.84 16.72 18.32
N GLU A 605 17.93 15.77 19.25
CA GLU A 605 17.95 16.04 20.69
C GLU A 605 19.21 16.82 21.10
N TRP A 606 20.37 16.39 20.58
CA TRP A 606 21.65 17.05 20.83
C TRP A 606 21.69 18.47 20.24
N GLY A 607 21.24 18.67 19.00
CA GLY A 607 21.19 20.01 18.40
C GLY A 607 20.22 20.94 19.12
N LEU A 608 19.09 20.42 19.61
CA LEU A 608 18.13 21.17 20.42
C LEU A 608 18.70 21.60 21.78
N SER A 609 19.60 20.83 22.40
CA SER A 609 20.23 21.26 23.67
C SER A 609 21.12 22.48 23.44
N TRP A 610 21.94 22.46 22.38
CA TRP A 610 22.78 23.62 22.01
C TRP A 610 21.97 24.85 21.58
N LEU A 611 20.83 24.65 20.91
CA LEU A 611 19.90 25.74 20.60
C LEU A 611 19.36 26.41 21.87
N LYS A 612 18.98 25.62 22.88
CA LYS A 612 18.47 26.14 24.16
C LYS A 612 19.53 26.92 24.94
N GLU A 613 20.78 26.51 24.83
CA GLU A 613 21.92 27.22 25.42
C GLU A 613 22.31 28.48 24.64
N GLY A 614 21.76 28.69 23.43
CA GLY A 614 22.12 29.82 22.56
C GLY A 614 23.44 29.64 21.81
N GLU A 615 23.96 28.41 21.77
CA GLU A 615 25.38 28.12 21.51
C GLU A 615 25.56 27.22 20.28
N LEU A 616 24.68 27.36 19.28
CA LEU A 616 24.70 26.56 18.05
C LEU A 616 25.99 26.74 17.22
N GLU A 617 26.70 27.84 17.45
CA GLU A 617 27.99 28.12 16.84
C GLU A 617 29.09 27.12 17.23
N LYS A 618 28.99 26.51 18.41
CA LYS A 618 29.95 25.51 18.90
C LYS A 618 29.88 24.18 18.15
N ILE A 619 28.79 23.92 17.43
CA ILE A 619 28.56 22.66 16.72
C ILE A 619 28.63 22.81 15.19
N ILE A 620 29.11 23.95 14.69
CA ILE A 620 29.32 24.17 13.26
C ILE A 620 30.37 23.19 12.72
N ASP A 621 30.12 22.65 11.53
CA ASP A 621 31.12 21.89 10.78
C ASP A 621 32.41 22.74 10.58
N PRO A 622 33.57 22.25 11.06
CA PRO A 622 34.85 22.96 10.96
C PRO A 622 35.21 23.39 9.53
N SER A 623 34.75 22.67 8.50
CA SER A 623 35.05 22.99 7.10
C SER A 623 34.34 24.26 6.58
N VAL A 624 33.30 24.72 7.28
CA VAL A 624 32.51 25.91 6.91
C VAL A 624 32.44 26.98 8.00
N ALA A 625 32.95 26.72 9.21
CA ALA A 625 32.88 27.65 10.35
C ALA A 625 33.31 29.09 10.02
N GLY A 626 34.38 29.27 9.24
CA GLY A 626 34.87 30.59 8.83
C GLY A 626 34.08 31.28 7.70
N GLN A 627 33.07 30.62 7.13
CA GLN A 627 32.31 31.13 5.96
C GLN A 627 30.96 31.73 6.36
N ILE A 628 30.46 31.48 7.57
CA ILE A 628 29.07 31.77 7.95
C ILE A 628 28.93 33.21 8.45
N ASN A 629 27.99 33.96 7.88
CA ASN A 629 27.58 35.27 8.38
C ASN A 629 26.74 35.08 9.66
N ILE A 630 27.02 35.84 10.72
CA ILE A 630 26.35 35.68 12.02
C ILE A 630 24.83 35.94 11.97
N ASN A 631 24.36 36.87 11.14
CA ASN A 631 22.93 37.11 10.95
C ASN A 631 22.27 35.96 10.19
N SER A 632 22.97 35.40 9.19
CA SER A 632 22.53 34.18 8.52
C SER A 632 22.45 33.02 9.51
N LEU A 633 23.46 32.85 10.37
CA LEU A 633 23.50 31.80 11.38
C LEU A 633 22.32 31.92 12.35
N ARG A 634 22.10 33.12 12.91
CA ARG A 634 21.00 33.37 13.85
C ARG A 634 19.64 33.01 13.26
N LYS A 635 19.35 33.47 12.04
CA LYS A 635 18.10 33.14 11.35
C LYS A 635 17.97 31.65 11.03
N PHE A 636 19.08 31.00 10.67
CA PHE A 636 19.13 29.55 10.47
C PHE A 636 18.81 28.79 11.77
N SER A 637 19.40 29.20 12.91
CA SER A 637 19.15 28.62 14.23
C SER A 637 17.67 28.70 14.64
N GLU A 638 17.06 29.88 14.51
CA GLU A 638 15.63 30.09 14.81
C GLU A 638 14.73 29.15 14.01
N MET A 639 15.08 28.90 12.75
CA MET A 639 14.33 28.04 11.86
C MET A 639 14.45 26.56 12.25
N VAL A 640 15.67 26.10 12.56
CA VAL A 640 15.90 24.73 13.04
C VAL A 640 15.11 24.47 14.32
N GLU A 641 15.14 25.42 15.26
CA GLU A 641 14.38 25.34 16.51
C GLU A 641 12.87 25.21 16.24
N LYS A 642 12.32 26.03 15.34
CA LYS A 642 10.90 25.98 14.95
C LYS A 642 10.53 24.66 14.28
N CYS A 643 11.38 24.11 13.40
CA CYS A 643 11.13 22.84 12.72
C CYS A 643 11.14 21.64 13.67
N LEU A 644 12.01 21.66 14.68
CA LEU A 644 12.23 20.55 15.61
C LEU A 644 11.36 20.60 16.87
N LYS A 645 10.34 21.47 16.91
CA LYS A 645 9.39 21.50 18.03
C LYS A 645 8.69 20.14 18.21
N PRO A 646 8.42 19.71 19.46
CA PRO A 646 7.84 18.40 19.74
C PRO A 646 6.41 18.25 19.22
N THR A 647 5.64 19.34 19.15
CA THR A 647 4.26 19.37 18.66
C THR A 647 4.21 19.97 17.25
N GLY A 648 3.64 19.24 16.30
CA GLY A 648 3.54 19.62 14.89
C GLY A 648 2.71 20.88 14.63
N ALA A 649 1.70 21.17 15.46
CA ALA A 649 0.93 22.40 15.39
C ALA A 649 1.81 23.66 15.54
N ASN A 650 2.88 23.57 16.32
CA ASN A 650 3.80 24.68 16.57
C ASN A 650 4.93 24.79 15.54
N ARG A 651 5.04 23.83 14.62
CA ARG A 651 6.04 23.85 13.54
C ARG A 651 5.55 24.75 12.40
N PRO A 652 6.46 25.40 11.66
CA PRO A 652 6.12 26.18 10.47
C PRO A 652 5.59 25.27 9.35
N THR A 653 4.99 25.85 8.32
CA THR A 653 4.73 25.14 7.06
C THR A 653 6.02 25.09 6.23
N MET A 654 6.12 24.17 5.26
CA MET A 654 7.28 24.17 4.35
C MET A 654 7.38 25.45 3.51
N HIS A 655 6.27 26.18 3.32
CA HIS A 655 6.27 27.50 2.69
C HIS A 655 7.08 28.52 3.51
N ASP A 656 6.81 28.58 4.82
CA ASP A 656 7.49 29.49 5.74
C ASP A 656 8.98 29.12 5.83
N VAL A 657 9.29 27.83 5.92
CA VAL A 657 10.68 27.31 5.95
C VAL A 657 11.44 27.69 4.67
N TYR A 658 10.81 27.57 3.50
CA TYR A 658 11.40 27.96 2.23
C TYR A 658 11.74 29.47 2.19
N TRP A 659 10.81 30.33 2.61
CA TRP A 659 11.05 31.77 2.65
C TRP A 659 12.09 32.17 3.69
N ASP A 660 12.06 31.55 4.87
CA ASP A 660 13.08 31.76 5.89
C ASP A 660 14.47 31.35 5.39
N LEU A 661 14.61 30.22 4.66
CA LEU A 661 15.88 29.81 4.04
C LEU A 661 16.36 30.76 2.94
N LYS A 662 15.44 31.25 2.10
CA LYS A 662 15.78 32.26 1.10
C LYS A 662 16.30 33.54 1.74
N TYR A 663 15.65 33.97 2.82
CA TYR A 663 16.08 35.13 3.58
C TYR A 663 17.43 34.89 4.26
N THR A 664 17.65 33.71 4.85
CA THR A 664 18.96 33.30 5.38
C THR A 664 20.06 33.35 4.32
N LEU A 665 19.80 32.82 3.11
CA LEU A 665 20.75 32.87 1.99
C LEU A 665 21.04 34.32 1.56
N GLN A 666 20.04 35.19 1.55
CA GLN A 666 20.24 36.61 1.27
C GLN A 666 21.11 37.29 2.34
N LEU A 667 20.89 37.02 3.63
CA LEU A 667 21.74 37.51 4.71
C LEU A 667 23.19 37.03 4.59
N GLN A 668 23.39 35.80 4.12
CA GLN A 668 24.71 35.25 3.85
C GLN A 668 25.43 35.95 2.69
N GLN A 669 24.69 36.34 1.65
CA GLN A 669 25.22 37.00 0.44
C GLN A 669 25.41 38.51 0.61
N THR A 670 24.74 39.11 1.58
CA THR A 670 24.87 40.55 1.84
C THR A 670 26.24 40.81 2.50
N ALA A 671 27.10 41.55 1.79
CA ALA A 671 28.47 41.82 2.22
C ALA A 671 28.49 42.53 3.59
N VAL A 672 29.23 41.97 4.54
CA VAL A 672 29.65 42.73 5.72
C VAL A 672 30.73 43.69 5.24
N CYS A 673 30.36 44.95 4.96
CA CYS A 673 31.31 46.04 5.09
C CYS A 673 31.76 46.04 6.56
N ARG A 674 32.89 45.39 6.84
CA ARG A 674 33.67 45.79 8.01
C ARG A 674 34.32 47.10 7.61
N GLU A 675 33.77 48.21 8.07
CA GLU A 675 34.58 49.41 8.19
C GLU A 675 35.72 49.07 9.16
N PRO A 676 36.99 49.21 8.75
CA PRO A 676 38.12 49.16 9.67
C PRO A 676 38.18 50.50 10.42
N HIS A 677 38.43 50.41 11.73
CA HIS A 677 38.44 51.46 12.76
C HIS A 677 37.09 51.62 13.47
N GLU A 678 36.98 51.41 14.79
CA GLU A 678 37.87 51.89 15.83
C GLU A 678 38.27 50.81 16.85
N ASP A 679 39.57 50.50 16.90
CA ASP A 679 40.20 50.07 18.14
C ASP A 679 40.33 51.31 19.04
N SER A 680 39.73 51.30 20.22
CA SER A 680 40.33 51.87 21.43
C SER A 680 39.62 51.36 22.69
N ALA A 681 40.47 50.83 23.58
CA ALA A 681 40.23 50.23 24.88
C ALA A 681 39.32 51.02 25.84
N ILE A 682 38.64 50.31 26.75
CA ILE A 682 38.93 50.23 28.20
C ILE A 682 37.88 49.31 28.88
N ASP A 683 38.38 48.39 29.71
CA ASP A 683 37.68 47.45 30.62
C ASP A 683 37.62 48.07 32.06
N PRO A 684 37.01 47.48 33.11
CA PRO A 684 35.69 46.87 33.33
C PRO A 684 34.86 47.60 34.44
N SER A 685 33.66 47.06 34.75
CA SER A 685 32.85 47.16 35.99
C SER A 685 31.65 48.13 36.02
N LEU A 686 30.42 47.57 36.04
CA LEU A 686 29.40 47.73 37.10
C LEU A 686 28.03 47.17 36.67
N ASP A 687 27.38 46.58 37.67
CA ASP A 687 26.09 45.87 37.65
C ASP A 687 24.88 46.68 37.17
N SER A 688 23.93 45.90 36.62
CA SER A 688 22.46 46.04 36.67
C SER A 688 21.82 47.42 36.45
N SER A 689 21.15 47.58 35.31
CA SER A 689 19.73 47.98 35.24
C SER A 689 19.25 48.04 33.78
N SER A 690 18.15 47.35 33.49
CA SER A 690 17.43 47.45 32.22
C SER A 690 16.75 48.81 32.07
N PRO A 691 16.59 49.34 30.84
CA PRO A 691 15.49 50.24 30.53
C PRO A 691 14.51 49.60 29.55
N THR A 692 13.23 49.69 29.94
CA THR A 692 12.06 49.29 29.16
C THR A 692 11.57 50.45 28.27
N PHE A 693 10.99 50.07 27.13
CA PHE A 693 10.06 50.80 26.25
C PHE A 693 10.62 51.83 25.26
N GLN A 694 10.47 51.50 23.96
CA GLN A 694 9.49 52.16 23.09
C GLN A 694 9.10 51.25 21.91
N HIS A 695 7.83 50.85 21.90
CA HIS A 695 7.12 50.23 20.78
C HIS A 695 6.29 51.30 20.06
N LEU A 696 6.09 51.11 18.75
CA LEU A 696 5.04 51.62 17.82
C LEU A 696 5.69 52.24 16.56
N LEU A 697 5.23 52.02 15.32
CA LEU A 697 3.90 51.68 14.80
C LEU A 697 3.96 50.72 13.60
N SER A 698 2.91 49.90 13.46
CA SER A 698 2.44 49.36 12.17
C SER A 698 1.15 50.08 11.78
N ASN A 699 1.17 50.80 10.65
CA ASN A 699 0.00 51.44 10.05
C ASN A 699 -0.79 50.43 9.20
N SER A 700 -2.07 50.28 9.51
CA SER A 700 -3.09 49.75 8.60
C SER A 700 -4.30 50.68 8.63
N PHE A 701 -4.76 51.11 7.46
CA PHE A 701 -5.95 51.93 7.24
C PHE A 701 -6.88 51.22 6.23
N PRO A 702 -8.19 51.53 6.20
CA PRO A 702 -9.23 50.61 6.68
C PRO A 702 -10.31 50.32 5.62
N MET A 703 -11.27 49.46 5.97
CA MET A 703 -12.57 49.40 5.27
C MET A 703 -13.71 49.50 6.30
N GLU A 704 -14.57 50.50 6.10
CA GLU A 704 -15.76 50.84 6.88
C GLU A 704 -16.76 49.70 7.01
N LYS A 705 -17.37 49.59 8.21
CA LYS A 705 -18.75 49.12 8.36
C LYS A 705 -19.46 50.02 9.36
N ASP A 706 -20.53 50.64 8.87
CA ASP A 706 -21.41 51.53 9.60
C ASP A 706 -22.15 50.84 10.74
N TYR A 707 -22.33 51.60 11.82
CA TYR A 707 -23.17 51.35 12.97
C TYR A 707 -24.67 51.50 12.62
N VAL A 708 -25.55 50.81 13.36
CA VAL A 708 -26.63 51.40 14.20
C VAL A 708 -27.41 50.27 14.93
N PRO A 709 -27.99 50.51 16.12
CA PRO A 709 -28.06 49.57 17.25
C PRO A 709 -29.50 49.24 17.72
N MET A 710 -29.60 48.65 18.93
CA MET A 710 -30.77 48.28 19.75
C MET A 710 -31.18 46.80 19.59
N GLU A 711 -31.50 46.02 20.62
CA GLU A 711 -32.12 46.33 21.91
C GLU A 711 -31.80 45.20 22.92
N LYS A 712 -31.75 45.52 24.22
CA LYS A 712 -31.75 44.53 25.30
C LYS A 712 -33.17 44.02 25.48
N ASP A 713 -33.35 42.72 25.69
CA ASP A 713 -34.42 42.26 26.57
C ASP A 713 -34.05 40.95 27.30
N ASP A 714 -34.43 40.93 28.57
CA ASP A 714 -34.25 39.87 29.54
C ASP A 714 -35.28 38.74 29.32
N GLY A 715 -35.01 37.51 29.76
CA GLY A 715 -36.10 36.54 29.93
C GLY A 715 -35.71 35.08 29.93
N SER A 716 -36.07 34.40 31.02
CA SER A 716 -35.76 33.03 31.36
C SER A 716 -36.76 31.99 30.81
N ALA A 717 -36.28 30.74 30.82
CA ALA A 717 -37.02 29.49 31.05
C ALA A 717 -37.80 28.79 29.91
N THR A 718 -37.33 27.56 29.65
CA THR A 718 -38.08 26.30 29.37
C THR A 718 -39.11 26.25 28.24
N THR A 719 -38.87 25.37 27.26
CA THR A 719 -39.74 24.20 26.98
C THR A 719 -39.17 23.31 25.86
N SER A 720 -39.58 22.04 25.92
CA SER A 720 -39.26 20.91 25.05
C SER A 720 -39.98 20.89 23.68
N SER A 721 -39.55 19.95 22.83
CA SER A 721 -40.09 19.52 21.52
C SER A 721 -39.58 20.35 20.34
N GLY A 722 -39.22 19.82 19.18
CA GLY A 722 -39.31 18.49 18.60
C GLY A 722 -39.23 18.67 17.08
N VAL A 723 -38.51 17.78 16.39
CA VAL A 723 -38.62 17.49 14.94
C VAL A 723 -38.28 18.65 13.97
N PHE A 724 -37.05 18.67 13.45
CA PHE A 724 -36.70 18.17 12.10
C PHE A 724 -35.18 17.98 12.01
#